data_AF-A0A7V6LEM8-F1
#
_entry.id   AF-A0A7V6LEM8-F1
#
_cell.length_a   1.000
_cell.length_b   1.000
_cell.length_c   1.000
_cell.angle_alpha   90.00
_cell.angle_beta   90.00
_cell.angle_gamma   90.00
#
_symmetry.space_group_name_H-M   'P 1'
#
loop_
_entity.id
_entity.type
_entity.pdbx_description
1 polymer ?
#
loop_
_entity_poly.entity_id
_entity_poly.type
_entity_poly.pdbx_seq_one_letter_code
_entity_poly.pdbx_strand_id
1 'polypeptide(L)'
;MTTASTPVRTRFAPSPTGSMHIGNLRSALYEYLIAKSLGGQFVLRIEDTDRERYVKGAEKSIFRTLKQAGLKHDEGPDIGGPFAPYVQSERVADYAPLGEQLIEAGHAYRCFCTRERLAGLADARGVAMYDRHCRNLSDAEIVAKLAEKTPYVIRQRMPETGETTFDDLVYGRITVKNETLEDQILIKSDGFPTYNFANVVDDHAMAISHVVRGSEYLSSTPKYNLLYDAFGWDIPVYIHLPLILGEDGQKLSKRHGATGFDDLLAEGYLSEAIINYIAFLGWSPGEETREIFSLEELSRIFAVDGISKSPAVFSYDKLRWFNEQYIRAMDKDRFMNRIRFMTDKAVGRKDYDRALLASLLQPRIATFGEIPDKIAFLAEHKALTHELFSHKKAKITPELSLDILNLAIPAFEGISFDKESVHQTLLGLIEDTGLKTGQVMGAVRLALAAEPVTPGGASEIAALLGKDETVKRLRTAVAFLQGDSNEQQETNGKQPKNFIEAFVEEDLANPDLPDYVHTRFPPEPNGYLHIGHAKALIITYGIAERYNGLYNLRMDDTNPVKEDESFVDAIKEDIRWLGYDWGDRFYYASDFFEQMYECALILIKKGLAYVDERDAETIRRTRGTLTAPGEDSPFRDRPIEESLRQFEAMRDGAYADGAMVLRARIDMASGNMNMRDPVLYRILRETHHRTGDDWVIYPMYDFAHPLEDAFEGITHSLCSIEFEDHRPLYNWVVEHTDVEHKPRQIEFARLGLSYTVMSKRKLRYLVENNLVEDWDDPRMPTLRGMRRRGYTPESIRNFAERIGVSKVPNTVDYRFLEYCLRDDLNERAPRALAVIDPVKLTLTNYPEDKSETVTIRNHPAKPEMGSHTCTFSRYLYIERDDFMVSPDKNFHRLSPGESVRLMGAGVITCDDFVLADDGSVTEILATLDPERDNKDVKATIHFVDQKTAVDADCYLYDKLFESENPDADEVPYDELLNPASMTIAGCAKLEPWILETKSLVGFQFVRSGYFVRDNKDLSRAKPRFNRSVVLKDSYRP
;
A
#
# COMPACT_ATOMS: atom_id res chain seq x y z
N MET A 1 -47.52 10.84 38.59
CA MET A 1 -46.37 10.57 39.48
C MET A 1 -45.14 10.66 38.60
N THR A 2 -44.34 11.70 38.79
CA THR A 2 -43.08 11.98 38.09
C THR A 2 -42.07 10.89 38.42
N THR A 3 -41.83 9.96 37.49
CA THR A 3 -40.68 9.05 37.56
C THR A 3 -39.43 9.91 37.45
N ALA A 4 -38.59 9.90 38.48
CA ALA A 4 -37.29 10.57 38.44
C ALA A 4 -36.53 10.02 37.22
N SER A 5 -36.12 10.88 36.29
CA SER A 5 -35.36 10.44 35.12
C SER A 5 -34.05 9.81 35.60
N THR A 6 -33.83 8.54 35.28
CA THR A 6 -32.55 7.88 35.55
C THR A 6 -31.41 8.76 35.02
N PRO A 7 -30.39 9.09 35.84
CA PRO A 7 -29.27 9.92 35.40
C PRO A 7 -28.61 9.33 34.17
N VAL A 8 -28.29 10.17 33.18
CA VAL A 8 -27.63 9.72 31.95
C VAL A 8 -26.27 9.16 32.29
N ARG A 9 -25.99 7.99 31.73
CA ARG A 9 -24.79 7.21 31.95
C ARG A 9 -24.46 6.45 30.69
N THR A 10 -23.34 6.82 30.07
CA THR A 10 -22.77 6.20 28.87
C THR A 10 -21.51 5.43 29.25
N ARG A 11 -21.03 4.55 28.36
CA ARG A 11 -19.76 3.87 28.57
C ARG A 11 -18.96 3.66 27.29
N PHE A 12 -17.67 3.96 27.38
CA PHE A 12 -16.70 3.57 26.36
C PHE A 12 -16.08 2.24 26.76
N ALA A 13 -16.29 1.23 25.92
CA ALA A 13 -15.91 -0.15 26.21
C ALA A 13 -14.90 -0.72 25.19
N PRO A 14 -13.68 -0.20 25.10
CA PRO A 14 -12.69 -0.69 24.14
C PRO A 14 -12.08 -2.04 24.54
N SER A 15 -11.83 -2.88 23.54
CA SER A 15 -10.97 -4.05 23.69
C SER A 15 -9.48 -3.65 23.60
N PRO A 16 -8.60 -4.18 24.47
CA PRO A 16 -7.17 -3.84 24.48
C PRO A 16 -6.39 -4.65 23.41
N THR A 17 -6.68 -4.38 22.13
CA THR A 17 -6.15 -5.15 20.98
C THR A 17 -5.08 -4.40 20.17
N GLY A 18 -4.74 -3.16 20.55
CA GLY A 18 -3.75 -2.34 19.85
C GLY A 18 -3.96 -0.84 20.08
N SER A 19 -3.43 -0.01 19.15
CA SER A 19 -3.57 1.45 19.14
C SER A 19 -5.01 1.90 18.82
N MET A 20 -5.49 2.97 19.47
CA MET A 20 -6.84 3.48 19.26
C MET A 20 -6.98 4.15 17.88
N HIS A 21 -7.83 3.59 17.03
CA HIS A 21 -8.16 4.16 15.72
C HIS A 21 -9.24 5.26 15.83
N ILE A 22 -9.36 6.10 14.79
CA ILE A 22 -10.31 7.23 14.73
C ILE A 22 -11.75 6.81 15.01
N GLY A 23 -12.21 5.70 14.45
CA GLY A 23 -13.55 5.17 14.76
C GLY A 23 -13.82 4.96 16.25
N ASN A 24 -12.88 4.38 17.00
CA ASN A 24 -13.01 4.18 18.43
C ASN A 24 -12.97 5.50 19.20
N LEU A 25 -12.09 6.42 18.78
CA LEU A 25 -12.04 7.76 19.37
C LEU A 25 -13.33 8.54 19.13
N ARG A 26 -13.97 8.40 17.96
CA ARG A 26 -15.28 9.02 17.69
C ARG A 26 -16.36 8.47 18.62
N SER A 27 -16.43 7.15 18.81
CA SER A 27 -17.39 6.54 19.74
C SER A 27 -17.19 7.07 21.17
N ALA A 28 -15.94 7.07 21.66
CA ALA A 28 -15.60 7.62 22.97
C ALA A 28 -15.98 9.10 23.10
N LEU A 29 -15.70 9.90 22.06
CA LEU A 29 -16.04 11.32 22.03
C LEU A 29 -17.56 11.53 22.08
N TYR A 30 -18.33 10.79 21.29
CA TYR A 30 -19.79 10.95 21.24
C TYR A 30 -20.43 10.54 22.55
N GLU A 31 -19.99 9.42 23.15
CA GLU A 31 -20.45 9.00 24.47
C GLU A 31 -20.12 10.02 25.57
N TYR A 32 -18.92 10.60 25.52
CA TYR A 32 -18.53 11.68 26.40
C TYR A 32 -19.43 12.90 26.20
N LEU A 33 -19.62 13.35 24.95
CA LEU A 33 -20.43 14.52 24.64
C LEU A 33 -21.91 14.34 25.01
N ILE A 34 -22.49 13.16 24.76
CA ILE A 34 -23.86 12.81 25.17
C ILE A 34 -24.00 12.83 26.68
N ALA A 35 -23.05 12.22 27.41
CA ALA A 35 -23.07 12.27 28.87
C ALA A 35 -22.97 13.72 29.36
N LYS A 36 -22.01 14.51 28.86
CA LYS A 36 -21.79 15.86 29.35
C LYS A 36 -22.91 16.84 28.97
N SER A 37 -23.49 16.75 27.78
CA SER A 37 -24.60 17.62 27.37
C SER A 37 -25.88 17.37 28.15
N LEU A 38 -26.07 16.15 28.67
CA LEU A 38 -27.20 15.76 29.50
C LEU A 38 -26.88 15.78 31.01
N GLY A 39 -25.72 16.31 31.42
CA GLY A 39 -25.31 16.38 32.83
C GLY A 39 -25.08 15.01 33.49
N GLY A 40 -24.80 13.99 32.69
CA GLY A 40 -24.58 12.60 33.07
C GLY A 40 -23.11 12.20 33.26
N GLN A 41 -22.89 10.89 33.35
CA GLN A 41 -21.59 10.27 33.60
C GLN A 41 -21.06 9.50 32.38
N PHE A 42 -19.76 9.64 32.12
CA PHE A 42 -19.01 8.92 31.09
C PHE A 42 -18.09 7.88 31.74
N VAL A 43 -18.35 6.60 31.50
CA VAL A 43 -17.64 5.48 32.14
C VAL A 43 -16.65 4.84 31.17
N LEU A 44 -15.48 4.43 31.65
CA LEU A 44 -14.53 3.60 30.90
C LEU A 44 -14.61 2.14 31.39
N ARG A 45 -14.81 1.19 30.48
CA ARG A 45 -14.76 -0.26 30.76
C ARG A 45 -13.78 -0.93 29.80
N ILE A 46 -12.96 -1.87 30.29
CA ILE A 46 -12.02 -2.60 29.43
C ILE A 46 -12.57 -3.99 29.13
N GLU A 47 -12.70 -4.30 27.84
CA GLU A 47 -13.25 -5.58 27.37
C GLU A 47 -12.14 -6.52 26.91
N ASP A 48 -11.58 -7.26 27.88
CA ASP A 48 -10.41 -8.13 27.71
C ASP A 48 -10.74 -9.64 27.73
N THR A 49 -12.01 -9.99 27.52
CA THR A 49 -12.49 -11.38 27.47
C THR A 49 -12.07 -12.12 26.20
N ASP A 50 -11.75 -11.40 25.13
CA ASP A 50 -11.12 -11.96 23.93
C ASP A 50 -9.60 -12.09 24.15
N ARG A 51 -9.21 -13.23 24.71
CA ARG A 51 -7.82 -13.54 25.05
C ARG A 51 -6.92 -13.75 23.83
N GLU A 52 -7.48 -14.05 22.66
CA GLU A 52 -6.71 -14.25 21.43
C GLU A 52 -6.26 -12.92 20.84
N ARG A 53 -7.10 -11.88 20.95
CA ARG A 53 -6.78 -10.52 20.47
C ARG A 53 -6.18 -9.61 21.53
N TYR A 54 -6.12 -10.04 22.79
CA TYR A 54 -5.56 -9.27 23.90
C TYR A 54 -4.06 -8.97 23.71
N VAL A 55 -3.70 -7.69 23.74
CA VAL A 55 -2.30 -7.24 23.72
C VAL A 55 -1.93 -6.67 25.08
N LYS A 56 -0.99 -7.33 25.77
CA LYS A 56 -0.54 -6.92 27.11
C LYS A 56 0.03 -5.49 27.08
N GLY A 57 -0.55 -4.59 27.87
CA GLY A 57 -0.11 -3.20 27.96
C GLY A 57 -0.84 -2.23 27.01
N ALA A 58 -1.73 -2.73 26.14
CA ALA A 58 -2.52 -1.89 25.23
C ALA A 58 -3.51 -0.97 25.99
N GLU A 59 -3.94 -1.35 27.19
CA GLU A 59 -4.76 -0.51 28.07
C GLU A 59 -4.10 0.84 28.40
N LYS A 60 -2.76 0.88 28.47
CA LYS A 60 -2.02 2.13 28.70
C LYS A 60 -2.12 3.10 27.53
N SER A 61 -2.23 2.59 26.29
CA SER A 61 -2.45 3.42 25.11
C SER A 61 -3.84 4.04 25.18
N ILE A 62 -4.87 3.27 25.56
CA ILE A 62 -6.24 3.75 25.74
C ILE A 62 -6.28 4.91 26.74
N PHE A 63 -5.71 4.74 27.93
CA PHE A 63 -5.70 5.79 28.96
C PHE A 63 -4.95 7.05 28.48
N ARG A 64 -3.83 6.85 27.77
CA ARG A 64 -3.04 7.96 27.23
C ARG A 64 -3.83 8.73 26.18
N THR A 65 -4.45 8.05 25.23
CA THR A 65 -5.25 8.65 24.16
C THR A 65 -6.42 9.44 24.73
N LEU A 66 -7.21 8.87 25.65
CA LEU A 66 -8.32 9.60 26.29
C LEU A 66 -7.83 10.86 27.02
N LYS A 67 -6.73 10.74 27.77
CA LYS A 67 -6.11 11.88 28.45
C LYS A 67 -5.64 12.96 27.49
N GLN A 68 -4.99 12.60 26.39
CA GLN A 68 -4.52 13.54 25.38
C GLN A 68 -5.69 14.20 24.63
N ALA A 69 -6.73 13.42 24.31
CA ALA A 69 -7.99 13.89 23.73
C ALA A 69 -8.81 14.81 24.67
N GLY A 70 -8.48 14.85 25.96
CA GLY A 70 -9.20 15.62 26.97
C GLY A 70 -10.49 14.96 27.45
N LEU A 71 -10.73 13.70 27.09
CA LEU A 71 -11.91 12.92 27.49
C LEU A 71 -11.67 12.34 28.88
N LYS A 72 -12.31 12.94 29.89
CA LYS A 72 -12.21 12.49 31.28
C LYS A 72 -13.40 11.61 31.61
N HIS A 73 -13.14 10.32 31.84
CA HIS A 73 -14.11 9.40 32.41
C HIS A 73 -14.32 9.69 33.90
N ASP A 74 -15.56 9.56 34.34
CA ASP A 74 -15.98 9.77 35.73
C ASP A 74 -15.77 8.51 36.57
N GLU A 75 -15.74 7.34 35.92
CA GLU A 75 -15.47 6.03 36.53
C GLU A 75 -14.71 5.13 35.56
N GLY A 76 -13.85 4.26 36.06
CA GLY A 76 -13.08 3.33 35.22
C GLY A 76 -12.00 2.55 35.98
N PRO A 77 -11.21 1.70 35.30
CA PRO A 77 -10.25 0.81 35.95
C PRO A 77 -9.14 1.52 36.75
N ASP A 78 -8.74 2.70 36.31
CA ASP A 78 -7.64 3.50 36.87
C ASP A 78 -8.09 4.43 38.02
N ILE A 79 -9.37 4.81 38.06
CA ILE A 79 -9.92 5.72 39.08
C ILE A 79 -10.96 5.07 40.01
N GLY A 80 -11.43 3.87 39.68
CA GLY A 80 -12.47 3.15 40.41
C GLY A 80 -13.86 3.76 40.23
N GLY A 81 -14.78 3.39 41.12
CA GLY A 81 -16.17 3.86 41.13
C GLY A 81 -17.11 2.84 41.80
N PRO A 82 -18.39 3.21 42.02
CA PRO A 82 -19.37 2.40 42.73
C PRO A 82 -19.72 1.06 42.05
N PHE A 83 -19.40 0.89 40.77
CA PHE A 83 -19.75 -0.31 39.98
C PHE A 83 -18.52 -1.16 39.59
N ALA A 84 -17.38 -0.93 40.25
CA ALA A 84 -16.18 -1.73 40.06
C ALA A 84 -16.46 -3.23 40.27
N PRO A 85 -15.73 -4.14 39.59
CA PRO A 85 -14.62 -3.86 38.69
C PRO A 85 -15.05 -3.43 37.27
N TYR A 86 -14.21 -2.63 36.61
CA TYR A 86 -14.41 -2.11 35.24
C TYR A 86 -13.58 -2.85 34.18
N VAL A 87 -12.97 -3.98 34.55
CA VAL A 87 -12.27 -4.89 33.65
C VAL A 87 -13.10 -6.17 33.55
N GLN A 88 -13.45 -6.57 32.32
CA GLN A 88 -14.44 -7.63 32.10
C GLN A 88 -13.94 -9.01 32.57
N SER A 89 -12.65 -9.30 32.45
CA SER A 89 -12.05 -10.54 32.97
C SER A 89 -12.11 -10.67 34.49
N GLU A 90 -12.23 -9.55 35.23
CA GLU A 90 -12.41 -9.56 36.69
C GLU A 90 -13.85 -9.91 37.10
N ARG A 91 -14.79 -9.92 36.14
CA ARG A 91 -16.23 -10.19 36.34
C ARG A 91 -16.65 -11.60 35.93
N VAL A 92 -15.70 -12.47 35.57
CA VAL A 92 -16.01 -13.81 34.99
C VAL A 92 -16.93 -14.64 35.88
N ALA A 93 -16.79 -14.53 37.20
CA ALA A 93 -17.62 -15.24 38.17
C ALA A 93 -19.11 -14.85 38.12
N ASP A 94 -19.45 -13.68 37.60
CA ASP A 94 -20.81 -13.15 37.58
C ASP A 94 -21.65 -13.75 36.43
N TYR A 95 -21.01 -14.19 35.33
CA TYR A 95 -21.73 -14.60 34.13
C TYR A 95 -22.30 -16.02 34.20
N ALA A 96 -21.56 -16.97 34.80
CA ALA A 96 -21.98 -18.37 34.84
C ALA A 96 -23.33 -18.57 35.57
N PRO A 97 -23.58 -17.97 36.75
CA PRO A 97 -24.88 -18.05 37.40
C PRO A 97 -26.03 -17.50 36.55
N LEU A 98 -25.79 -16.41 35.80
CA LEU A 98 -26.78 -15.81 34.92
C LEU A 98 -27.10 -16.68 33.70
N GLY A 99 -26.08 -17.37 33.16
CA GLY A 99 -26.29 -18.37 32.10
C GLY A 99 -27.16 -19.52 32.57
N GLU A 100 -26.97 -19.98 33.82
CA GLU A 100 -27.81 -21.02 34.43
C GLU A 100 -29.24 -20.52 34.69
N GLN A 101 -29.39 -19.30 35.21
CA GLN A 101 -30.71 -18.67 35.40
C GLN A 101 -31.51 -18.61 34.08
N LEU A 102 -30.85 -18.28 32.95
CA LEU A 102 -31.51 -18.28 31.65
C LEU A 102 -31.92 -19.69 31.19
N ILE A 103 -31.15 -20.73 31.54
CA ILE A 103 -31.52 -22.12 31.25
C ILE A 103 -32.76 -22.51 32.08
N GLU A 104 -32.77 -22.21 33.38
CA GLU A 104 -33.90 -22.50 34.28
C GLU A 104 -35.18 -21.78 33.84
N ALA A 105 -35.05 -20.53 33.38
CA ALA A 105 -36.16 -19.74 32.83
C ALA A 105 -36.57 -20.16 31.41
N GLY A 106 -35.88 -21.13 30.80
CA GLY A 106 -36.18 -21.62 29.45
C GLY A 106 -35.71 -20.72 28.31
N HIS A 107 -34.96 -19.65 28.60
CA HIS A 107 -34.42 -18.69 27.63
C HIS A 107 -33.03 -19.07 27.09
N ALA A 108 -32.40 -20.12 27.61
CA ALA A 108 -31.15 -20.68 27.11
C ALA A 108 -31.13 -22.22 27.21
N TYR A 109 -30.13 -22.86 26.61
CA TYR A 109 -29.91 -24.32 26.71
C TYR A 109 -28.44 -24.70 26.50
N ARG A 110 -28.09 -25.91 26.96
CA ARG A 110 -26.75 -26.48 26.76
C ARG A 110 -26.66 -27.14 25.38
N CYS A 111 -25.62 -26.78 24.63
CA CYS A 111 -25.32 -27.32 23.32
C CYS A 111 -24.02 -28.12 23.35
N PHE A 112 -24.10 -29.41 23.02
CA PHE A 112 -22.98 -30.35 23.04
C PHE A 112 -22.43 -30.65 21.63
N CYS A 113 -22.73 -29.80 20.64
CA CYS A 113 -22.25 -29.98 19.27
C CYS A 113 -20.74 -29.77 19.18
N THR A 114 -20.03 -30.70 18.54
CA THR A 114 -18.59 -30.58 18.27
C THR A 114 -18.31 -29.57 17.16
N ARG A 115 -17.09 -29.01 17.12
CA ARG A 115 -16.65 -28.12 16.03
C ARG A 115 -16.72 -28.81 14.67
N GLU A 116 -16.35 -30.09 14.61
CA GLU A 116 -16.43 -30.92 13.39
C GLU A 116 -17.87 -31.02 12.86
N ARG A 117 -18.85 -31.28 13.73
CA ARG A 117 -20.26 -31.31 13.34
C ARG A 117 -20.70 -29.97 12.77
N LEU A 118 -20.36 -28.89 13.46
CA LEU A 118 -20.74 -27.53 13.04
C LEU A 118 -20.09 -27.15 11.71
N ALA A 119 -18.84 -27.55 11.46
CA ALA A 119 -18.18 -27.36 10.17
C ALA A 119 -18.88 -28.12 9.02
N GLY A 120 -19.45 -29.29 9.32
CA GLY A 120 -20.25 -30.06 8.37
C GLY A 120 -21.61 -29.45 8.01
N LEU A 121 -22.04 -28.36 8.67
CA LEU A 121 -23.27 -27.62 8.34
C LEU A 121 -23.03 -26.45 7.36
N ALA A 122 -21.80 -26.24 6.91
CA ALA A 122 -21.47 -25.19 5.96
C ALA A 122 -22.17 -25.42 4.61
N ASP A 123 -22.82 -24.38 4.08
CA ASP A 123 -23.39 -24.42 2.73
C ASP A 123 -22.29 -24.32 1.64
N ALA A 124 -22.68 -24.33 0.37
CA ALA A 124 -21.76 -24.21 -0.76
C ALA A 124 -20.94 -22.90 -0.78
N ARG A 125 -21.33 -21.91 0.04
CA ARG A 125 -20.64 -20.63 0.24
C ARG A 125 -19.75 -20.64 1.49
N GLY A 126 -19.61 -21.79 2.16
CA GLY A 126 -18.83 -21.94 3.39
C GLY A 126 -19.51 -21.38 4.65
N VAL A 127 -20.78 -20.95 4.56
CA VAL A 127 -21.50 -20.35 5.69
C VAL A 127 -22.23 -21.44 6.47
N ALA A 128 -21.80 -21.68 7.71
CA ALA A 128 -22.42 -22.66 8.61
C ALA A 128 -23.47 -22.00 9.51
N MET A 129 -24.75 -22.30 9.28
CA MET A 129 -25.84 -21.90 10.16
C MET A 129 -26.10 -23.00 11.20
N TYR A 130 -26.24 -22.61 12.47
CA TYR A 130 -26.56 -23.59 13.51
C TYR A 130 -28.00 -24.08 13.39
N ASP A 131 -28.15 -25.39 13.19
CA ASP A 131 -29.41 -26.09 12.94
C ASP A 131 -30.27 -26.35 14.21
N ARG A 132 -29.94 -25.70 15.33
CA ARG A 132 -30.65 -25.85 16.63
C ARG A 132 -30.68 -27.29 17.16
N HIS A 133 -29.76 -28.15 16.74
CA HIS A 133 -29.78 -29.59 17.04
C HIS A 133 -29.93 -29.96 18.53
N CYS A 134 -29.29 -29.23 19.44
CA CYS A 134 -29.33 -29.52 20.88
C CYS A 134 -30.45 -28.78 21.63
N ARG A 135 -31.29 -28.00 20.94
CA ARG A 135 -32.28 -27.10 21.54
C ARG A 135 -33.33 -27.80 22.38
N ASN A 136 -33.69 -29.03 22.00
CA ASN A 136 -34.78 -29.79 22.59
C ASN A 136 -34.31 -31.12 23.23
N LEU A 137 -33.04 -31.19 23.66
CA LEU A 137 -32.56 -32.34 24.43
C LEU A 137 -33.37 -32.50 25.72
N SER A 138 -33.68 -33.74 26.08
CA SER A 138 -34.35 -34.07 27.34
C SER A 138 -33.40 -33.93 28.55
N ASP A 139 -33.96 -33.71 29.74
CA ASP A 139 -33.18 -33.62 30.98
C ASP A 139 -32.31 -34.87 31.20
N ALA A 140 -32.82 -36.06 30.85
CA ALA A 140 -32.08 -37.32 30.95
C ALA A 140 -30.84 -37.35 30.03
N GLU A 141 -30.96 -36.85 28.80
CA GLU A 141 -29.84 -36.76 27.85
C GLU A 141 -28.81 -35.73 28.28
N ILE A 142 -29.26 -34.59 28.83
CA ILE A 142 -28.38 -33.55 29.35
C ILE A 142 -27.59 -34.08 30.56
N VAL A 143 -28.26 -34.74 31.51
CA VAL A 143 -27.62 -35.33 32.70
C VAL A 143 -26.58 -36.38 32.30
N ALA A 144 -26.89 -37.26 31.34
CA ALA A 144 -25.94 -38.26 30.85
C ALA A 144 -24.70 -37.60 30.24
N LYS A 145 -24.87 -36.60 29.36
CA LYS A 145 -23.75 -35.89 28.70
C LYS A 145 -22.89 -35.10 29.68
N LEU A 146 -23.50 -34.52 30.72
CA LEU A 146 -22.77 -33.84 31.81
C LEU A 146 -21.98 -34.83 32.68
N ALA A 147 -22.56 -36.00 32.98
CA ALA A 147 -21.86 -37.06 33.72
C ALA A 147 -20.63 -37.59 32.96
N GLU A 148 -20.71 -37.63 31.63
CA GLU A 148 -19.61 -37.97 30.72
C GLU A 148 -18.57 -36.85 30.57
N LYS A 149 -18.77 -35.69 31.21
CA LYS A 149 -17.92 -34.48 31.07
C LYS A 149 -17.79 -34.02 29.61
N THR A 150 -18.83 -34.21 28.80
CA THR A 150 -18.84 -33.74 27.40
C THR A 150 -18.76 -32.22 27.37
N PRO A 151 -17.81 -31.61 26.64
CA PRO A 151 -17.75 -30.16 26.50
C PRO A 151 -19.04 -29.59 25.91
N TYR A 152 -19.49 -28.45 26.43
CA TYR A 152 -20.70 -27.78 25.95
C TYR A 152 -20.55 -26.27 25.95
N VAL A 153 -21.43 -25.61 25.21
CA VAL A 153 -21.64 -24.17 25.26
C VAL A 153 -23.06 -23.88 25.73
N ILE A 154 -23.32 -22.70 26.30
CA ILE A 154 -24.69 -22.24 26.58
C ILE A 154 -25.13 -21.34 25.43
N ARG A 155 -26.25 -21.66 24.80
CA ARG A 155 -26.85 -20.88 23.71
C ARG A 155 -28.14 -20.22 24.17
N GLN A 156 -28.39 -19.02 23.67
CA GLN A 156 -29.68 -18.35 23.82
C GLN A 156 -30.73 -19.07 22.99
N ARG A 157 -31.91 -19.30 23.58
CA ARG A 157 -33.07 -19.86 22.90
C ARG A 157 -33.83 -18.74 22.19
N MET A 158 -33.55 -18.51 20.90
CA MET A 158 -34.28 -17.49 20.14
C MET A 158 -35.71 -17.92 19.85
N PRO A 159 -36.71 -17.02 19.89
CA PRO A 159 -38.05 -17.34 19.40
C PRO A 159 -38.01 -17.78 17.93
N GLU A 160 -38.88 -18.73 17.54
CA GLU A 160 -38.86 -19.28 16.17
C GLU A 160 -39.85 -18.59 15.24
N THR A 161 -40.84 -17.90 15.81
CA THR A 161 -41.90 -17.18 15.10
C THR A 161 -42.15 -15.81 15.74
N GLY A 162 -42.86 -14.94 15.03
CA GLY A 162 -43.13 -13.57 15.45
C GLY A 162 -42.00 -12.60 15.07
N GLU A 163 -42.02 -11.43 15.69
CA GLU A 163 -41.09 -10.34 15.41
C GLU A 163 -40.58 -9.73 16.71
N THR A 164 -39.33 -9.24 16.69
CA THR A 164 -38.72 -8.49 17.79
C THR A 164 -38.46 -7.07 17.32
N THR A 165 -38.81 -6.09 18.14
CA THR A 165 -38.70 -4.66 17.80
C THR A 165 -37.90 -3.92 18.87
N PHE A 166 -37.09 -2.96 18.45
CA PHE A 166 -36.44 -2.00 19.33
C PHE A 166 -36.43 -0.61 18.70
N ASP A 167 -36.26 0.41 19.53
CA ASP A 167 -36.15 1.80 19.10
C ASP A 167 -34.69 2.26 19.24
N ASP A 168 -34.17 2.90 18.19
CA ASP A 168 -32.85 3.55 18.15
C ASP A 168 -33.02 5.05 17.90
N LEU A 169 -32.25 5.89 18.60
CA LEU A 169 -32.40 7.35 18.46
C LEU A 169 -31.92 7.89 17.11
N VAL A 170 -31.02 7.19 16.41
CA VAL A 170 -30.51 7.60 15.10
C VAL A 170 -31.33 6.94 14.00
N TYR A 171 -31.47 5.62 14.02
CA TYR A 171 -32.10 4.83 12.95
C TYR A 171 -33.64 4.71 13.08
N GLY A 172 -34.20 5.02 14.24
CA GLY A 172 -35.63 4.91 14.51
C GLY A 172 -36.04 3.50 14.94
N ARG A 173 -37.33 3.18 14.77
CA ARG A 173 -37.90 1.88 15.13
C ARG A 173 -37.48 0.80 14.12
N ILE A 174 -36.87 -0.28 14.61
CA ILE A 174 -36.40 -1.41 13.80
C ILE A 174 -37.09 -2.69 14.26
N THR A 175 -37.68 -3.41 13.31
CA THR A 175 -38.36 -4.69 13.54
C THR A 175 -37.69 -5.77 12.71
N VAL A 176 -37.38 -6.91 13.36
CA VAL A 176 -36.80 -8.09 12.71
C VAL A 176 -37.69 -9.29 12.94
N LYS A 177 -37.78 -10.19 11.95
CA LYS A 177 -38.49 -11.46 12.12
C LYS A 177 -37.66 -12.41 12.97
N ASN A 178 -38.29 -13.09 13.91
CA ASN A 178 -37.59 -13.98 14.83
C ASN A 178 -36.99 -15.20 14.12
N GLU A 179 -37.54 -15.60 12.96
CA GLU A 179 -37.01 -16.69 12.13
C GLU A 179 -35.59 -16.41 11.60
N THR A 180 -35.19 -15.14 11.48
CA THR A 180 -33.84 -14.75 11.03
C THR A 180 -32.83 -14.65 12.19
N LEU A 181 -33.28 -14.81 13.44
CA LEU A 181 -32.44 -14.74 14.62
C LEU A 181 -31.83 -16.11 14.96
N GLU A 182 -30.51 -16.20 14.83
CA GLU A 182 -29.76 -17.38 15.22
C GLU A 182 -29.53 -17.48 16.74
N ASP A 183 -29.54 -18.72 17.24
CA ASP A 183 -29.24 -19.09 18.63
C ASP A 183 -27.75 -18.84 18.94
N GLN A 184 -27.45 -17.62 19.39
CA GLN A 184 -26.08 -17.19 19.72
C GLN A 184 -25.54 -17.89 20.96
N ILE A 185 -24.21 -18.09 21.00
CA ILE A 185 -23.52 -18.59 22.19
C ILE A 185 -23.45 -17.46 23.22
N LEU A 186 -23.84 -17.75 24.45
CA LEU A 186 -23.73 -16.87 25.61
C LEU A 186 -22.49 -17.18 26.44
N ILE A 187 -22.22 -18.46 26.68
CA ILE A 187 -21.05 -18.95 27.44
C ILE A 187 -20.36 -20.04 26.64
N LYS A 188 -19.05 -19.89 26.46
CA LYS A 188 -18.18 -20.82 25.72
C LYS A 188 -17.85 -22.05 26.57
N SER A 189 -17.25 -23.06 25.94
CA SER A 189 -16.88 -24.32 26.61
C SER A 189 -15.73 -24.20 27.60
N ASP A 190 -14.96 -23.11 27.53
CA ASP A 190 -13.93 -22.75 28.50
C ASP A 190 -14.51 -22.00 29.72
N GLY A 191 -15.84 -21.78 29.76
CA GLY A 191 -16.53 -21.07 30.84
C GLY A 191 -16.53 -19.54 30.70
N PHE A 192 -15.84 -18.97 29.72
CA PHE A 192 -15.87 -17.53 29.47
C PHE A 192 -17.15 -17.12 28.72
N PRO A 193 -17.71 -15.94 29.04
CA PRO A 193 -18.83 -15.41 28.27
C PRO A 193 -18.41 -15.02 26.85
N THR A 194 -19.37 -14.90 25.94
CA THR A 194 -19.17 -14.18 24.68
C THR A 194 -19.33 -12.68 24.90
N TYR A 195 -18.72 -11.87 24.04
CA TYR A 195 -18.85 -10.41 24.04
C TYR A 195 -20.32 -9.96 24.10
N ASN A 196 -21.19 -10.61 23.34
CA ASN A 196 -22.62 -10.29 23.23
C ASN A 196 -23.37 -10.47 24.55
N PHE A 197 -23.03 -11.52 25.31
CA PHE A 197 -23.65 -11.78 26.61
C PHE A 197 -23.06 -10.90 27.71
N ALA A 198 -21.72 -10.83 27.77
CA ALA A 198 -21.01 -10.06 28.78
C ALA A 198 -21.37 -8.58 28.73
N ASN A 199 -21.52 -8.00 27.52
CA ASN A 199 -21.99 -6.63 27.35
C ASN A 199 -23.34 -6.41 28.04
N VAL A 200 -24.38 -7.19 27.73
CA VAL A 200 -25.71 -7.00 28.34
C VAL A 200 -25.68 -7.07 29.87
N VAL A 201 -24.94 -8.04 30.41
CA VAL A 201 -24.79 -8.23 31.86
C VAL A 201 -24.09 -7.04 32.52
N ASP A 202 -22.95 -6.63 31.97
CA ASP A 202 -22.15 -5.55 32.56
C ASP A 202 -22.86 -4.20 32.44
N ASP A 203 -23.65 -4.00 31.39
CA ASP A 203 -24.41 -2.77 31.17
C ASP A 203 -25.47 -2.59 32.23
N HIS A 204 -26.23 -3.66 32.48
CA HIS A 204 -27.20 -3.70 33.56
C HIS A 204 -26.50 -3.50 34.92
N ALA A 205 -25.43 -4.27 35.18
CA ALA A 205 -24.71 -4.22 36.44
C ALA A 205 -24.09 -2.84 36.72
N MET A 206 -23.70 -2.09 35.68
CA MET A 206 -23.13 -0.74 35.78
C MET A 206 -24.16 0.39 35.60
N ALA A 207 -25.45 0.05 35.57
CA ALA A 207 -26.57 0.95 35.37
C ALA A 207 -26.42 1.86 34.12
N ILE A 208 -25.90 1.30 33.02
CA ILE A 208 -25.74 2.04 31.76
C ILE A 208 -27.12 2.33 31.19
N SER A 209 -27.44 3.61 31.05
CA SER A 209 -28.73 4.08 30.52
C SER A 209 -28.72 4.26 29.00
N HIS A 210 -27.56 4.56 28.41
CA HIS A 210 -27.42 4.86 26.98
C HIS A 210 -26.25 4.06 26.41
N VAL A 211 -26.53 3.23 25.41
CA VAL A 211 -25.55 2.43 24.68
C VAL A 211 -25.30 3.07 23.32
N VAL A 212 -24.11 3.64 23.17
CA VAL A 212 -23.63 4.22 21.91
C VAL A 212 -22.62 3.26 21.30
N ARG A 213 -22.76 2.90 20.02
CA ARG A 213 -21.84 1.98 19.33
C ARG A 213 -22.02 2.01 17.82
N GLY A 214 -21.18 1.35 17.06
CA GLY A 214 -21.29 1.30 15.59
C GLY A 214 -22.55 0.58 15.07
N SER A 215 -23.04 1.00 13.91
CA SER A 215 -24.26 0.48 13.27
C SER A 215 -24.20 -0.99 12.83
N GLU A 216 -23.02 -1.60 12.82
CA GLU A 216 -22.85 -3.04 12.63
C GLU A 216 -23.59 -3.87 13.69
N TYR A 217 -23.84 -3.30 14.88
CA TYR A 217 -24.56 -3.99 15.95
C TYR A 217 -26.08 -3.88 15.86
N LEU A 218 -26.63 -3.18 14.86
CA LEU A 218 -28.08 -3.09 14.65
C LEU A 218 -28.73 -4.47 14.52
N SER A 219 -28.07 -5.40 13.81
CA SER A 219 -28.55 -6.78 13.63
C SER A 219 -28.51 -7.62 14.91
N SER A 220 -27.66 -7.24 15.88
CA SER A 220 -27.50 -7.95 17.15
C SER A 220 -28.37 -7.37 18.26
N THR A 221 -28.80 -6.10 18.16
CA THR A 221 -29.64 -5.43 19.16
C THR A 221 -30.92 -6.17 19.55
N PRO A 222 -31.69 -6.75 18.61
CA PRO A 222 -32.85 -7.57 18.96
C PRO A 222 -32.51 -8.73 19.90
N LYS A 223 -31.34 -9.36 19.71
CA LYS A 223 -30.87 -10.47 20.55
C LYS A 223 -30.55 -10.01 21.97
N TYR A 224 -30.03 -8.79 22.13
CA TYR A 224 -29.76 -8.18 23.43
C TYR A 224 -31.04 -7.83 24.18
N ASN A 225 -32.02 -7.24 23.50
CA ASN A 225 -33.31 -6.92 24.12
C ASN A 225 -34.01 -8.17 24.63
N LEU A 226 -33.97 -9.28 23.88
CA LEU A 226 -34.49 -10.56 24.34
C LEU A 226 -33.78 -11.09 25.59
N LEU A 227 -32.51 -10.73 25.83
CA LEU A 227 -31.83 -11.04 27.09
C LEU A 227 -32.33 -10.15 28.23
N TYR A 228 -32.45 -8.84 28.01
CA TYR A 228 -33.02 -7.91 28.99
C TYR A 228 -34.45 -8.34 29.39
N ASP A 229 -35.30 -8.67 28.42
CA ASP A 229 -36.65 -9.18 28.64
C ASP A 229 -36.64 -10.49 29.44
N ALA A 230 -35.75 -11.43 29.09
CA ALA A 230 -35.62 -12.71 29.80
C ALA A 230 -35.20 -12.55 31.27
N PHE A 231 -34.38 -11.54 31.57
CA PHE A 231 -33.99 -11.22 32.95
C PHE A 231 -34.99 -10.29 33.67
N GLY A 232 -35.95 -9.69 32.94
CA GLY A 232 -36.83 -8.65 33.47
C GLY A 232 -36.10 -7.36 33.82
N TRP A 233 -35.05 -7.02 33.06
CA TRP A 233 -34.22 -5.84 33.25
C TRP A 233 -34.66 -4.69 32.35
N ASP A 234 -34.34 -3.45 32.78
CA ASP A 234 -34.58 -2.25 31.96
C ASP A 234 -33.65 -2.22 30.74
N ILE A 235 -34.23 -2.03 29.56
CA ILE A 235 -33.49 -1.92 28.28
C ILE A 235 -32.89 -0.51 28.16
N PRO A 236 -31.59 -0.37 27.84
CA PRO A 236 -30.97 0.93 27.66
C PRO A 236 -31.43 1.60 26.36
N VAL A 237 -31.28 2.92 26.30
CA VAL A 237 -31.48 3.70 25.08
C VAL A 237 -30.34 3.41 24.10
N TYR A 238 -30.67 3.05 22.85
CA TYR A 238 -29.66 2.77 21.82
C TYR A 238 -29.40 3.98 20.92
N ILE A 239 -28.11 4.18 20.61
CA ILE A 239 -27.62 5.19 19.68
C ILE A 239 -26.57 4.52 18.78
N HIS A 240 -26.99 4.03 17.61
CA HIS A 240 -26.05 3.42 16.66
C HIS A 240 -25.42 4.47 15.74
N LEU A 241 -24.08 4.51 15.69
CA LEU A 241 -23.29 5.46 14.90
C LEU A 241 -23.06 4.91 13.48
N PRO A 242 -23.24 5.72 12.43
CA PRO A 242 -23.00 5.28 11.05
C PRO A 242 -21.51 4.99 10.80
N LEU A 243 -21.19 4.18 9.80
CA LEU A 243 -19.81 3.87 9.43
C LEU A 243 -19.00 5.13 9.07
N ILE A 244 -17.69 5.10 9.33
CA ILE A 244 -16.74 6.08 8.80
C ILE A 244 -16.12 5.49 7.54
N LEU A 245 -16.17 6.25 6.45
CA LEU A 245 -15.60 5.90 5.16
C LEU A 245 -14.33 6.73 4.89
N GLY A 246 -13.41 6.19 4.08
CA GLY A 246 -12.38 6.98 3.41
C GLY A 246 -12.97 7.78 2.25
N GLU A 247 -12.15 8.63 1.64
CA GLU A 247 -12.55 9.42 0.45
C GLU A 247 -12.85 8.54 -0.77
N ASP A 248 -12.42 7.27 -0.76
CA ASP A 248 -12.73 6.23 -1.74
C ASP A 248 -14.15 5.63 -1.57
N GLY A 249 -14.89 6.05 -0.53
CA GLY A 249 -16.21 5.52 -0.20
C GLY A 249 -16.20 4.16 0.50
N GLN A 250 -15.02 3.61 0.82
CA GLN A 250 -14.87 2.35 1.54
C GLN A 250 -14.68 2.58 3.04
N LYS A 251 -14.82 1.53 3.87
CA LYS A 251 -14.63 1.65 5.32
C LYS A 251 -13.23 2.17 5.65
N LEU A 252 -13.15 3.21 6.48
CA LEU A 252 -11.88 3.81 6.89
C LEU A 252 -10.96 2.75 7.55
N SER A 253 -9.74 2.66 7.03
CA SER A 253 -8.71 1.70 7.44
C SER A 253 -7.31 2.29 7.24
N LYS A 254 -6.27 1.63 7.76
CA LYS A 254 -4.87 2.10 7.71
C LYS A 254 -4.33 2.42 6.31
N ARG A 255 -4.94 1.90 5.24
CA ARG A 255 -4.55 2.21 3.84
C ARG A 255 -4.82 3.66 3.43
N HIS A 256 -5.71 4.35 4.16
CA HIS A 256 -6.06 5.75 3.88
C HIS A 256 -5.13 6.74 4.59
N GLY A 257 -4.05 6.29 5.25
CA GLY A 257 -3.11 7.14 5.99
C GLY A 257 -3.17 6.93 7.52
N ALA A 258 -2.72 7.94 8.28
CA ALA A 258 -2.77 7.98 9.74
C ALA A 258 -4.21 7.86 10.27
N THR A 259 -4.61 6.62 10.58
CA THR A 259 -5.93 6.30 11.14
C THR A 259 -5.91 6.12 12.66
N GLY A 260 -4.75 6.28 13.30
CA GLY A 260 -4.59 6.34 14.75
C GLY A 260 -4.49 7.78 15.26
N PHE A 261 -5.01 8.04 16.46
CA PHE A 261 -4.89 9.35 17.09
C PHE A 261 -3.43 9.74 17.36
N ASP A 262 -2.62 8.78 17.84
CA ASP A 262 -1.20 8.99 18.12
C ASP A 262 -0.41 9.27 16.83
N ASP A 263 -0.81 8.66 15.71
CA ASP A 263 -0.20 8.89 14.39
C ASP A 263 -0.41 10.33 13.92
N LEU A 264 -1.64 10.85 14.02
CA LEU A 264 -1.95 12.24 13.69
C LEU A 264 -1.20 13.23 14.59
N LEU A 265 -1.07 12.93 15.89
CA LEU A 265 -0.25 13.76 16.78
C LEU A 265 1.22 13.77 16.35
N ALA A 266 1.76 12.63 15.93
CA ALA A 266 3.14 12.50 15.45
C ALA A 266 3.37 13.26 14.14
N GLU A 267 2.37 13.31 13.26
CA GLU A 267 2.37 14.13 12.03
C GLU A 267 2.24 15.65 12.31
N GLY A 268 2.03 16.04 13.58
CA GLY A 268 2.00 17.43 14.00
C GLY A 268 0.62 18.07 13.96
N TYR A 269 -0.46 17.28 14.02
CA TYR A 269 -1.80 17.78 14.28
C TYR A 269 -1.98 18.14 15.76
N LEU A 270 -2.86 19.11 16.04
CA LEU A 270 -3.28 19.51 17.38
C LEU A 270 -4.42 18.62 17.85
N SER A 271 -4.36 18.19 19.11
CA SER A 271 -5.42 17.39 19.72
C SER A 271 -6.78 18.09 19.62
N GLU A 272 -6.82 19.39 19.92
CA GLU A 272 -8.04 20.19 19.88
C GLU A 272 -8.67 20.22 18.48
N ALA A 273 -7.84 20.28 17.43
CA ALA A 273 -8.30 20.25 16.05
C ALA A 273 -8.83 18.88 15.64
N ILE A 274 -8.13 17.80 16.02
CA ILE A 274 -8.56 16.42 15.76
C ILE A 274 -9.92 16.17 16.41
N ILE A 275 -10.08 16.53 17.69
CA ILE A 275 -11.32 16.30 18.44
C ILE A 275 -12.49 17.09 17.86
N ASN A 276 -12.28 18.36 17.53
CA ASN A 276 -13.31 19.15 16.89
C ASN A 276 -13.70 18.59 15.52
N TYR A 277 -12.73 18.17 14.71
CA TYR A 277 -13.01 17.55 13.41
C TYR A 277 -13.77 16.22 13.56
N ILE A 278 -13.35 15.34 14.47
CA ILE A 278 -14.02 14.06 14.73
C ILE A 278 -15.46 14.28 15.24
N ALA A 279 -15.71 15.33 16.02
CA ALA A 279 -17.06 15.68 16.45
C ALA A 279 -18.00 15.95 15.25
N PHE A 280 -17.47 16.42 14.12
CA PHE A 280 -18.25 16.68 12.89
C PHE A 280 -18.36 15.45 11.96
N LEU A 281 -17.77 14.30 12.33
CA LEU A 281 -17.83 13.08 11.52
C LEU A 281 -19.16 12.34 11.68
N GLY A 282 -20.17 12.86 10.99
CA GLY A 282 -21.54 12.33 11.00
C GLY A 282 -22.44 13.01 12.02
N TRP A 283 -22.07 14.18 12.51
CA TRP A 283 -22.89 15.03 13.36
C TRP A 283 -22.85 16.49 12.87
N SER A 284 -23.96 17.20 13.03
CA SER A 284 -24.10 18.62 12.71
C SER A 284 -24.77 19.38 13.86
N PRO A 285 -24.31 20.60 14.21
CA PRO A 285 -24.93 21.46 15.22
C PRO A 285 -26.26 22.11 14.75
N GLY A 286 -26.86 21.66 13.65
CA GLY A 286 -28.13 22.20 13.13
C GLY A 286 -27.92 23.46 12.28
N GLU A 287 -28.56 24.57 12.66
CA GLU A 287 -28.56 25.84 11.90
C GLU A 287 -27.28 26.69 12.10
N GLU A 288 -26.38 26.29 12.99
CA GLU A 288 -25.13 27.01 13.25
C GLU A 288 -24.09 26.72 12.15
N THR A 289 -23.59 27.76 11.48
CA THR A 289 -22.59 27.64 10.39
C THR A 289 -21.14 27.66 10.89
N ARG A 290 -20.92 27.83 12.19
CA ARG A 290 -19.60 27.75 12.81
C ARG A 290 -19.13 26.29 12.79
N GLU A 291 -17.86 26.06 12.45
CA GLU A 291 -17.24 24.73 12.47
C GLU A 291 -16.18 24.57 13.58
N ILE A 292 -15.66 25.68 14.12
CA ILE A 292 -14.59 25.67 15.14
C ILE A 292 -15.18 25.80 16.56
N PHE A 293 -14.97 24.78 17.39
CA PHE A 293 -15.47 24.67 18.77
C PHE A 293 -14.43 24.03 19.69
N SER A 294 -14.35 24.55 20.92
CA SER A 294 -13.69 23.83 22.01
C SER A 294 -14.48 22.59 22.44
N LEU A 295 -13.81 21.63 23.08
CA LEU A 295 -14.46 20.45 23.66
C LEU A 295 -15.55 20.84 24.68
N GLU A 296 -15.36 21.93 25.42
CA GLU A 296 -16.35 22.43 26.38
C GLU A 296 -17.59 22.98 25.69
N GLU A 297 -17.43 23.73 24.58
CA GLU A 297 -18.57 24.19 23.79
C GLU A 297 -19.32 23.01 23.15
N LEU A 298 -18.59 22.06 22.56
CA LEU A 298 -19.18 20.81 22.03
C LEU A 298 -19.99 20.09 23.10
N SER A 299 -19.46 19.99 24.32
CA SER A 299 -20.15 19.34 25.44
C SER A 299 -21.46 20.02 25.85
N ARG A 300 -21.69 21.28 25.46
CA ARG A 300 -22.93 22.02 25.75
C ARG A 300 -23.94 21.93 24.62
N ILE A 301 -23.47 21.87 23.37
CA ILE A 301 -24.33 21.94 22.18
C ILE A 301 -24.61 20.57 21.56
N PHE A 302 -23.87 19.52 21.93
CA PHE A 302 -24.00 18.22 21.31
C PHE A 302 -25.38 17.60 21.60
N ALA A 303 -26.12 17.33 20.54
CA ALA A 303 -27.44 16.73 20.59
C ALA A 303 -27.51 15.52 19.63
N VAL A 304 -28.17 14.45 20.09
CA VAL A 304 -28.22 13.15 19.40
C VAL A 304 -28.97 13.23 18.06
N ASP A 305 -29.96 14.13 17.97
CA ASP A 305 -30.72 14.41 16.74
C ASP A 305 -29.87 15.04 15.62
N GLY A 306 -28.73 15.64 15.97
CA GLY A 306 -27.73 16.11 15.01
C GLY A 306 -26.93 15.00 14.33
N ILE A 307 -27.04 13.73 14.78
CA ILE A 307 -26.33 12.60 14.20
C ILE A 307 -27.02 12.14 12.90
N SER A 308 -26.26 12.09 11.81
CA SER A 308 -26.75 11.61 10.51
C SER A 308 -26.83 10.08 10.46
N LYS A 309 -27.80 9.56 9.71
CA LYS A 309 -27.90 8.12 9.37
C LYS A 309 -26.89 7.70 8.31
N SER A 310 -26.43 8.63 7.49
CA SER A 310 -25.52 8.36 6.38
C SER A 310 -24.09 8.16 6.88
N PRO A 311 -23.30 7.27 6.24
CA PRO A 311 -21.87 7.15 6.53
C PRO A 311 -21.14 8.49 6.43
N ALA A 312 -20.19 8.72 7.33
CA ALA A 312 -19.38 9.93 7.35
C ALA A 312 -18.05 9.69 6.63
N VAL A 313 -17.64 10.60 5.74
CA VAL A 313 -16.36 10.51 5.03
C VAL A 313 -15.27 11.23 5.84
N PHE A 314 -14.17 10.55 6.10
CA PHE A 314 -12.98 11.12 6.69
C PHE A 314 -12.10 11.73 5.59
N SER A 315 -12.00 13.06 5.55
CA SER A 315 -11.13 13.81 4.66
C SER A 315 -9.92 14.42 5.39
N TYR A 316 -8.72 14.11 4.90
CA TYR A 316 -7.49 14.70 5.43
C TYR A 316 -7.39 16.19 5.09
N ASP A 317 -7.88 16.61 3.93
CA ASP A 317 -7.91 18.02 3.55
C ASP A 317 -8.76 18.84 4.52
N LYS A 318 -9.93 18.31 4.92
CA LYS A 318 -10.78 18.96 5.92
C LYS A 318 -10.11 18.97 7.29
N LEU A 319 -9.54 17.87 7.76
CA LEU A 319 -8.79 17.83 9.02
C LEU A 319 -7.61 18.82 9.03
N ARG A 320 -6.86 18.89 7.92
CA ARG A 320 -5.75 19.82 7.71
C ARG A 320 -6.22 21.27 7.78
N TRP A 321 -7.37 21.59 7.18
CA TRP A 321 -7.99 22.91 7.30
C TRP A 321 -8.37 23.24 8.75
N PHE A 322 -8.98 22.33 9.49
CA PHE A 322 -9.26 22.52 10.92
C PHE A 322 -7.98 22.86 11.66
N ASN A 323 -6.95 22.03 11.51
CA ASN A 323 -5.68 22.20 12.21
C ASN A 323 -5.01 23.54 11.89
N GLU A 324 -5.06 23.96 10.62
CA GLU A 324 -4.60 25.28 10.20
C GLU A 324 -5.33 26.41 10.94
N GLN A 325 -6.66 26.35 11.06
CA GLN A 325 -7.42 27.37 11.80
C GLN A 325 -6.99 27.44 13.27
N TYR A 326 -6.77 26.29 13.91
CA TYR A 326 -6.27 26.23 15.29
C TYR A 326 -4.85 26.78 15.44
N ILE A 327 -3.96 26.50 14.48
CA ILE A 327 -2.59 27.06 14.49
C ILE A 327 -2.63 28.59 14.29
N ARG A 328 -3.44 29.09 13.35
CA ARG A 328 -3.59 30.52 13.08
C ARG A 328 -4.18 31.28 14.25
N ALA A 329 -5.12 30.68 14.97
CA ALA A 329 -5.74 31.26 16.17
C ALA A 329 -4.86 31.13 17.43
N MET A 330 -3.77 30.35 17.39
CA MET A 330 -2.89 30.14 18.52
C MET A 330 -2.21 31.45 18.94
N ASP A 331 -2.14 31.69 20.25
CA ASP A 331 -1.33 32.78 20.80
C ASP A 331 0.12 32.72 20.30
N LYS A 332 0.70 33.89 19.99
CA LYS A 332 2.03 33.98 19.35
C LYS A 332 3.14 33.43 20.24
N ASP A 333 3.08 33.69 21.55
CA ASP A 333 4.08 33.20 22.49
C ASP A 333 3.94 31.68 22.68
N ARG A 334 2.70 31.18 22.74
CA ARG A 334 2.43 29.73 22.76
C ARG A 334 2.97 29.04 21.50
N PHE A 335 2.72 29.61 20.31
CA PHE A 335 3.19 29.08 19.04
C PHE A 335 4.72 29.05 18.97
N MET A 336 5.36 30.18 19.27
CA MET A 336 6.83 30.32 19.27
C MET A 336 7.48 29.30 20.23
N ASN A 337 6.95 29.14 21.44
CA ASN A 337 7.46 28.16 22.40
C ASN A 337 7.31 26.72 21.89
N ARG A 338 6.19 26.40 21.23
CA ARG A 338 5.91 25.06 20.70
C ARG A 338 6.86 24.67 19.57
N ILE A 339 7.18 25.60 18.66
CA ILE A 339 8.05 25.31 17.50
C ILE A 339 9.54 25.41 17.80
N ARG A 340 9.92 25.95 18.97
CA ARG A 340 11.32 26.24 19.33
C ARG A 340 12.25 25.06 19.13
N PHE A 341 11.91 23.88 19.67
CA PHE A 341 12.76 22.70 19.55
C PHE A 341 12.86 22.21 18.10
N MET A 342 11.75 22.20 17.37
CA MET A 342 11.71 21.76 15.96
C MET A 342 12.53 22.68 15.07
N THR A 343 12.39 23.98 15.25
CA THR A 343 13.16 24.98 14.49
C THR A 343 14.64 24.97 14.85
N ASP A 344 15.01 24.93 16.13
CA ASP A 344 16.42 24.84 16.56
C ASP A 344 17.09 23.57 15.99
N LYS A 345 16.37 22.44 15.99
CA LYS A 345 16.87 21.16 15.44
C LYS A 345 17.02 21.23 13.91
N ALA A 346 16.02 21.76 13.21
CA ALA A 346 16.02 21.81 11.75
C ALA A 346 17.05 22.82 11.20
N VAL A 347 17.25 23.96 11.88
CA VAL A 347 18.20 24.99 11.47
C VAL A 347 19.64 24.65 11.89
N GLY A 348 19.82 23.82 12.93
CA GLY A 348 21.15 23.35 13.39
C GLY A 348 21.96 24.38 14.18
N ARG A 349 21.43 25.60 14.35
CA ARG A 349 22.02 26.70 15.13
C ARG A 349 20.93 27.45 15.90
N LYS A 350 21.29 28.37 16.80
CA LYS A 350 20.33 29.08 17.70
C LYS A 350 20.35 30.60 17.55
N ASP A 351 21.28 31.11 16.76
CA ASP A 351 21.55 32.52 16.46
C ASP A 351 20.76 32.96 15.22
N TYR A 352 19.43 32.95 15.33
CA TYR A 352 18.53 33.53 14.34
C TYR A 352 17.33 34.16 15.03
N ASP A 353 16.65 35.09 14.35
CA ASP A 353 15.46 35.75 14.88
C ASP A 353 14.26 34.78 14.89
N ARG A 354 14.02 34.18 16.06
CA ARG A 354 12.91 33.24 16.30
C ARG A 354 11.54 33.89 16.17
N ALA A 355 11.41 35.17 16.55
CA ALA A 355 10.15 35.89 16.46
C ALA A 355 9.79 36.15 14.99
N LEU A 356 10.79 36.55 14.20
CA LEU A 356 10.64 36.68 12.75
C LEU A 356 10.26 35.33 12.12
N LEU A 357 10.99 34.25 12.41
CA LEU A 357 10.68 32.92 11.84
C LEU A 357 9.27 32.44 12.21
N ALA A 358 8.88 32.58 13.48
CA ALA A 358 7.55 32.21 13.95
C ALA A 358 6.44 32.99 13.21
N SER A 359 6.65 34.30 12.99
CA SER A 359 5.70 35.15 12.25
C SER A 359 5.51 34.74 10.78
N LEU A 360 6.53 34.11 10.19
CA LEU A 360 6.47 33.60 8.81
C LEU A 360 5.79 32.25 8.72
N LEU A 361 6.04 31.37 9.68
CA LEU A 361 5.52 30.01 9.71
C LEU A 361 4.06 29.95 10.13
N GLN A 362 3.64 30.66 11.18
CA GLN A 362 2.30 30.55 11.75
C GLN A 362 1.15 30.67 10.72
N PRO A 363 1.18 31.65 9.78
CA PRO A 363 0.12 31.76 8.76
C PRO A 363 0.28 30.81 7.57
N ARG A 364 1.34 30.01 7.49
CA ARG A 364 1.76 29.24 6.28
C ARG A 364 1.93 27.74 6.50
N ILE A 365 1.66 27.25 7.70
CA ILE A 365 1.69 25.81 8.00
C ILE A 365 0.30 25.34 8.34
N ALA A 366 -0.04 24.13 7.89
CA ALA A 366 -1.26 23.48 8.32
C ALA A 366 -0.98 22.44 9.40
N THR A 367 0.21 21.84 9.45
CA THR A 367 0.67 20.98 10.56
C THR A 367 2.07 21.39 11.05
N PHE A 368 2.41 21.01 12.29
CA PHE A 368 3.76 21.22 12.81
C PHE A 368 4.81 20.35 12.10
N GLY A 369 4.41 19.22 11.52
CA GLY A 369 5.29 18.31 10.79
C GLY A 369 5.89 18.92 9.52
N GLU A 370 5.28 19.95 8.95
CA GLU A 370 5.79 20.66 7.76
C GLU A 370 6.96 21.61 8.05
N ILE A 371 7.22 21.93 9.32
CA ILE A 371 8.19 22.97 9.68
C ILE A 371 9.61 22.63 9.21
N PRO A 372 10.15 21.40 9.46
CA PRO A 372 11.51 21.07 9.05
C PRO A 372 11.75 21.27 7.56
N ASP A 373 10.85 20.77 6.71
CA ASP A 373 10.99 20.87 5.26
C ASP A 373 10.90 22.31 4.77
N LYS A 374 9.96 23.11 5.32
CA LYS A 374 9.78 24.52 4.94
C LYS A 374 10.93 25.44 5.32
N ILE A 375 11.83 25.01 6.21
CA ILE A 375 12.96 25.83 6.67
C ILE A 375 14.32 25.15 6.47
N ALA A 376 14.37 23.99 5.83
CA ALA A 376 15.59 23.21 5.61
C ALA A 376 16.68 24.06 4.93
N PHE A 377 16.29 24.96 4.02
CA PHE A 377 17.21 25.88 3.35
C PHE A 377 17.98 26.82 4.31
N LEU A 378 17.51 27.04 5.54
CA LEU A 378 18.24 27.85 6.53
C LEU A 378 19.45 27.11 7.09
N ALA A 379 19.41 25.77 7.15
CA ALA A 379 20.53 24.94 7.59
C ALA A 379 21.49 24.63 6.44
N GLU A 380 20.96 24.25 5.29
CA GLU A 380 21.73 23.77 4.15
C GLU A 380 21.37 24.54 2.87
N HIS A 381 22.39 25.02 2.16
CA HIS A 381 22.21 25.63 0.84
C HIS A 381 22.33 24.55 -0.23
N LYS A 382 21.21 24.18 -0.87
CA LYS A 382 21.17 23.16 -1.91
C LYS A 382 21.93 23.60 -3.17
N ALA A 383 22.35 22.62 -3.98
CA ALA A 383 22.95 22.88 -5.29
C ALA A 383 22.00 23.70 -6.18
N LEU A 384 22.55 24.72 -6.84
CA LEU A 384 21.81 25.60 -7.73
C LEU A 384 21.62 24.95 -9.11
N THR A 385 20.52 25.28 -9.77
CA THR A 385 20.24 24.88 -11.16
C THR A 385 19.91 26.10 -12.00
N HIS A 386 20.20 26.07 -13.30
CA HIS A 386 19.84 27.17 -14.21
C HIS A 386 18.32 27.36 -14.33
N GLU A 387 17.56 26.28 -14.18
CA GLU A 387 16.09 26.30 -14.18
C GLU A 387 15.54 27.13 -13.01
N LEU A 388 16.20 27.10 -11.86
CA LEU A 388 15.80 27.88 -10.68
C LEU A 388 15.75 29.38 -10.97
N PHE A 389 16.64 29.88 -11.84
CA PHE A 389 16.73 31.28 -12.25
C PHE A 389 15.96 31.61 -13.54
N SER A 390 15.06 30.72 -13.98
CA SER A 390 14.31 30.86 -15.23
C SER A 390 12.80 30.91 -14.95
N HIS A 391 12.20 32.11 -14.91
CA HIS A 391 10.76 32.26 -14.65
C HIS A 391 10.05 33.13 -15.70
N LYS A 392 9.41 32.46 -16.68
CA LYS A 392 8.78 33.09 -17.85
C LYS A 392 7.75 34.19 -17.50
N LYS A 393 6.87 33.96 -16.53
CA LYS A 393 5.85 34.95 -16.13
C LYS A 393 6.45 36.19 -15.44
N ALA A 394 7.57 36.04 -14.74
CA ALA A 394 8.23 37.14 -14.02
C ALA A 394 9.33 37.82 -14.86
N LYS A 395 9.60 37.33 -16.07
CA LYS A 395 10.72 37.77 -16.93
C LYS A 395 12.05 37.76 -16.16
N ILE A 396 12.29 36.68 -15.42
CA ILE A 396 13.57 36.41 -14.75
C ILE A 396 14.32 35.43 -15.65
N THR A 397 15.54 35.79 -16.03
CA THR A 397 16.48 34.92 -16.75
C THR A 397 17.76 34.76 -15.91
N PRO A 398 18.58 33.73 -16.19
CA PRO A 398 19.89 33.56 -15.54
C PRO A 398 20.78 34.80 -15.66
N GLU A 399 20.78 35.46 -16.82
CA GLU A 399 21.59 36.65 -17.09
C GLU A 399 21.11 37.85 -16.26
N LEU A 400 19.80 38.10 -16.25
CA LEU A 400 19.23 39.17 -15.43
C LEU A 400 19.45 38.92 -13.94
N SER A 401 19.35 37.66 -13.52
CA SER A 401 19.62 37.27 -12.13
C SER A 401 21.08 37.54 -11.77
N LEU A 402 22.01 37.19 -12.66
CA LEU A 402 23.43 37.48 -12.47
C LEU A 402 23.71 38.98 -12.30
N ASP A 403 23.12 39.82 -13.15
CA ASP A 403 23.24 41.28 -13.06
C ASP A 403 22.72 41.81 -11.73
N ILE A 404 21.53 41.35 -11.31
CA ILE A 404 20.93 41.74 -10.02
C ILE A 404 21.82 41.34 -8.85
N LEU A 405 22.34 40.10 -8.85
CA LEU A 405 23.15 39.59 -7.75
C LEU A 405 24.49 40.33 -7.63
N ASN A 406 25.12 40.67 -8.76
CA ASN A 406 26.36 41.46 -8.78
C ASN A 406 26.16 42.88 -8.19
N LEU A 407 24.96 43.46 -8.34
CA LEU A 407 24.62 44.75 -7.74
C LEU A 407 24.18 44.62 -6.27
N ALA A 408 23.52 43.52 -5.91
CA ALA A 408 23.01 43.29 -4.55
C ALA A 408 24.14 43.04 -3.53
N ILE A 409 25.21 42.34 -3.91
CA ILE A 409 26.33 42.04 -3.02
C ILE A 409 26.96 43.30 -2.39
N PRO A 410 27.39 44.32 -3.17
CA PRO A 410 27.95 45.54 -2.60
C PRO A 410 26.91 46.38 -1.85
N ALA A 411 25.64 46.35 -2.26
CA ALA A 411 24.57 47.07 -1.56
C ALA A 411 24.36 46.55 -0.12
N PHE A 412 24.65 45.28 0.15
CA PHE A 412 24.60 44.69 1.49
C PHE A 412 25.85 44.97 2.35
N GLU A 413 26.84 45.71 1.84
CA GLU A 413 28.00 46.13 2.63
C GLU A 413 27.65 47.34 3.52
N GLY A 414 27.99 47.26 4.81
CA GLY A 414 27.86 48.38 5.75
C GLY A 414 26.47 48.60 6.35
N ILE A 415 25.47 47.77 6.03
CA ILE A 415 24.12 47.85 6.62
C ILE A 415 23.98 46.99 7.88
N SER A 416 22.98 47.33 8.71
CA SER A 416 22.43 46.39 9.71
C SER A 416 21.71 45.24 9.00
N PHE A 417 21.78 44.04 9.54
CA PHE A 417 21.20 42.82 8.93
C PHE A 417 19.90 42.38 9.59
N ASP A 418 19.09 43.34 10.02
CA ASP A 418 17.68 43.14 10.38
C ASP A 418 16.79 43.22 9.13
N LYS A 419 15.55 42.70 9.24
CA LYS A 419 14.59 42.64 8.12
C LYS A 419 14.40 44.01 7.45
N GLU A 420 14.26 45.08 8.22
CA GLU A 420 13.89 46.40 7.71
C GLU A 420 15.07 47.01 6.93
N SER A 421 16.27 46.96 7.50
CA SER A 421 17.49 47.44 6.85
C SER A 421 17.77 46.72 5.52
N VAL A 422 17.61 45.40 5.48
CA VAL A 422 17.76 44.62 4.24
C VAL A 422 16.67 44.98 3.23
N HIS A 423 15.43 45.19 3.68
CA HIS A 423 14.32 45.58 2.81
C HIS A 423 14.54 46.94 2.16
N GLN A 424 14.91 47.96 2.94
CA GLN A 424 15.21 49.30 2.42
C GLN A 424 16.38 49.29 1.43
N THR A 425 17.40 48.47 1.70
CA THR A 425 18.54 48.31 0.78
C THR A 425 18.10 47.75 -0.58
N LEU A 426 17.26 46.72 -0.58
CA LEU A 426 16.73 46.14 -1.82
C LEU A 426 15.77 47.09 -2.54
N LEU A 427 15.00 47.92 -1.81
CA LEU A 427 14.17 48.97 -2.41
C LEU A 427 15.01 50.07 -3.07
N GLY A 428 16.09 50.51 -2.43
CA GLY A 428 17.04 51.45 -3.04
C GLY A 428 17.63 50.89 -4.33
N LEU A 429 18.04 49.61 -4.33
CA LEU A 429 18.53 48.95 -5.55
C LEU A 429 17.48 48.89 -6.67
N ILE A 430 16.21 48.69 -6.32
CA ILE A 430 15.08 48.71 -7.27
C ILE A 430 14.94 50.12 -7.89
N GLU A 431 15.03 51.17 -7.08
CA GLU A 431 14.93 52.56 -7.53
C GLU A 431 16.10 52.95 -8.44
N ASP A 432 17.33 52.60 -8.05
CA ASP A 432 18.55 52.93 -8.78
C ASP A 432 18.64 52.22 -10.14
N THR A 433 18.11 51.00 -10.25
CA THR A 433 18.18 50.18 -11.47
C THR A 433 16.95 50.30 -12.37
N GLY A 434 15.82 50.79 -11.84
CA GLY A 434 14.52 50.80 -12.53
C GLY A 434 13.92 49.39 -12.78
N LEU A 435 14.50 48.34 -12.17
CA LEU A 435 14.00 46.97 -12.30
C LEU A 435 12.71 46.76 -11.50
N LYS A 436 11.91 45.75 -11.86
CA LYS A 436 10.68 45.47 -11.10
C LYS A 436 10.99 44.82 -9.77
N THR A 437 10.22 45.17 -8.73
CA THR A 437 10.36 44.60 -7.37
C THR A 437 10.41 43.07 -7.37
N GLY A 438 9.54 42.41 -8.14
CA GLY A 438 9.51 40.95 -8.24
C GLY A 438 10.75 40.32 -8.88
N GLN A 439 11.49 41.06 -9.72
CA GLN A 439 12.73 40.59 -10.34
C GLN A 439 13.88 40.63 -9.33
N VAL A 440 14.07 41.77 -8.65
CA VAL A 440 15.13 41.96 -7.66
C VAL A 440 14.91 41.05 -6.44
N MET A 441 13.73 41.13 -5.83
CA MET A 441 13.40 40.31 -4.67
C MET A 441 13.37 38.81 -5.03
N GLY A 442 12.93 38.46 -6.25
CA GLY A 442 12.89 37.08 -6.72
C GLY A 442 14.29 36.47 -6.87
N ALA A 443 15.19 37.17 -7.58
CA ALA A 443 16.54 36.69 -7.84
C ALA A 443 17.34 36.52 -6.54
N VAL A 444 17.28 37.52 -5.63
CA VAL A 444 17.97 37.44 -4.33
C VAL A 444 17.40 36.30 -3.49
N ARG A 445 16.07 36.15 -3.40
CA ARG A 445 15.45 35.05 -2.64
C ARG A 445 15.86 33.67 -3.16
N LEU A 446 15.85 33.48 -4.48
CA LEU A 446 16.24 32.21 -5.11
C LEU A 446 17.71 31.88 -4.86
N ALA A 447 18.60 32.87 -4.96
CA ALA A 447 20.01 32.70 -4.66
C ALA A 447 20.24 32.32 -3.18
N LEU A 448 19.50 32.92 -2.25
CA LEU A 448 19.65 32.65 -0.82
C LEU A 448 19.05 31.30 -0.41
N ALA A 449 17.90 30.92 -0.95
CA ALA A 449 17.19 29.72 -0.53
C ALA A 449 17.56 28.47 -1.33
N ALA A 450 18.01 28.63 -2.58
CA ALA A 450 18.13 27.52 -3.54
C ALA A 450 16.81 26.73 -3.73
N GLU A 451 15.66 27.36 -3.48
CA GLU A 451 14.35 26.72 -3.52
C GLU A 451 13.30 27.62 -4.17
N PRO A 452 12.37 27.05 -4.97
CA PRO A 452 11.37 27.83 -5.70
C PRO A 452 10.33 28.47 -4.76
N VAL A 453 10.04 27.87 -3.60
CA VAL A 453 9.02 28.32 -2.65
C VAL A 453 9.60 28.41 -1.25
N THR A 454 9.36 29.52 -0.56
CA THR A 454 9.89 29.77 0.78
C THR A 454 8.83 30.45 1.67
N PRO A 455 8.88 30.30 3.01
CA PRO A 455 7.93 30.95 3.92
C PRO A 455 8.14 32.47 4.03
N GLY A 456 9.32 32.98 3.68
CA GLY A 456 9.68 34.41 3.67
C GLY A 456 10.18 34.90 2.30
N GLY A 457 10.25 36.21 2.14
CA GLY A 457 10.85 36.87 0.98
C GLY A 457 12.36 37.05 1.13
N ALA A 458 12.99 37.75 0.18
CA ALA A 458 14.43 37.99 0.18
C ALA A 458 14.91 38.66 1.48
N SER A 459 14.20 39.69 1.94
CA SER A 459 14.58 40.46 3.14
C SER A 459 14.50 39.62 4.41
N GLU A 460 13.45 38.82 4.56
CA GLU A 460 13.31 37.93 5.71
C GLU A 460 14.35 36.81 5.73
N ILE A 461 14.60 36.18 4.58
CA ILE A 461 15.59 35.10 4.48
C ILE A 461 16.99 35.61 4.78
N ALA A 462 17.39 36.75 4.21
CA ALA A 462 18.68 37.36 4.47
C ALA A 462 18.86 37.72 5.97
N ALA A 463 17.83 38.27 6.61
CA ALA A 463 17.86 38.56 8.04
C ALA A 463 17.99 37.30 8.91
N LEU A 464 17.32 36.20 8.52
CA LEU A 464 17.41 34.91 9.22
C LEU A 464 18.78 34.22 9.03
N LEU A 465 19.37 34.30 7.84
CA LEU A 465 20.69 33.73 7.55
C LEU A 465 21.80 34.52 8.25
N GLY A 466 21.67 35.84 8.31
CA GLY A 466 22.69 36.78 8.74
C GLY A 466 23.61 37.19 7.58
N LYS A 467 24.44 38.22 7.84
CA LYS A 467 25.25 38.90 6.81
C LYS A 467 26.19 37.95 6.07
N ASP A 468 27.02 37.22 6.81
CA ASP A 468 28.11 36.44 6.23
C ASP A 468 27.58 35.32 5.32
N GLU A 469 26.57 34.59 5.80
CA GLU A 469 25.93 33.51 5.03
C GLU A 469 25.14 34.05 3.83
N THR A 470 24.48 35.20 3.97
CA THR A 470 23.80 35.87 2.85
C THR A 470 24.78 36.20 1.74
N VAL A 471 25.86 36.92 2.05
CA VAL A 471 26.88 37.32 1.06
C VAL A 471 27.55 36.11 0.44
N LYS A 472 27.85 35.06 1.23
CA LYS A 472 28.41 33.80 0.74
C LYS A 472 27.51 33.16 -0.32
N ARG A 473 26.22 32.98 -0.02
CA ARG A 473 25.27 32.34 -0.95
C ARG A 473 25.04 33.16 -2.23
N LEU A 474 25.01 34.49 -2.14
CA LEU A 474 24.94 35.35 -3.32
C LEU A 474 26.18 35.19 -4.21
N ARG A 475 27.38 35.12 -3.64
CA ARG A 475 28.63 34.88 -4.39
C ARG A 475 28.65 33.49 -5.02
N THR A 476 28.18 32.47 -4.31
CA THR A 476 28.03 31.11 -4.86
C THR A 476 27.09 31.11 -6.07
N ALA A 477 25.96 31.82 -5.99
CA ALA A 477 25.03 31.94 -7.11
C ALA A 477 25.62 32.72 -8.30
N VAL A 478 26.39 33.79 -8.04
CA VAL A 478 27.12 34.53 -9.08
C VAL A 478 28.13 33.62 -9.79
N ALA A 479 28.96 32.87 -9.04
CA ALA A 479 29.94 31.95 -9.61
C ALA A 479 29.29 30.84 -10.45
N PHE A 480 28.18 30.29 -9.95
CA PHE A 480 27.37 29.29 -10.67
C PHE A 480 26.82 29.85 -11.99
N LEU A 481 26.25 31.06 -11.98
CA LEU A 481 25.68 31.71 -13.16
C LEU A 481 26.75 32.20 -14.16
N GLN A 482 27.98 32.44 -13.71
CA GLN A 482 29.13 32.83 -14.56
C GLN A 482 29.84 31.63 -15.22
N GLY A 483 29.56 30.39 -14.79
CA GLY A 483 30.18 29.19 -15.35
C GLY A 483 31.58 28.86 -14.81
N ASP A 484 32.01 29.47 -13.71
CA ASP A 484 33.38 29.38 -13.18
C ASP A 484 33.63 28.23 -12.18
N SER A 485 32.68 27.31 -12.00
CA SER A 485 32.92 26.07 -11.24
C SER A 485 33.24 24.91 -12.18
N ASN A 486 34.53 24.82 -12.51
CA ASN A 486 35.16 23.66 -13.11
C ASN A 486 35.24 22.53 -12.07
N GLU A 487 34.14 21.83 -11.85
CA GLU A 487 34.09 20.47 -11.32
C GLU A 487 32.74 19.87 -11.74
N GLN A 488 32.73 19.23 -12.91
CA GLN A 488 31.82 18.13 -13.15
C GLN A 488 32.19 17.00 -12.18
N GLN A 489 31.82 17.15 -10.91
CA GLN A 489 31.55 15.98 -10.09
C GLN A 489 30.16 15.52 -10.50
N GLU A 490 30.10 14.34 -11.10
CA GLU A 490 28.92 13.49 -11.10
C GLU A 490 28.44 13.35 -9.65
N THR A 491 27.61 14.27 -9.19
CA THR A 491 26.81 14.05 -8.00
C THR A 491 25.68 13.14 -8.44
N ASN A 492 25.99 11.85 -8.47
CA ASN A 492 25.00 10.81 -8.30
C ASN A 492 24.21 11.22 -7.06
N GLY A 493 22.97 11.69 -7.25
CA GLY A 493 22.13 12.17 -6.17
C GLY A 493 22.07 11.05 -5.15
N LYS A 494 22.70 11.23 -3.98
CA LYS A 494 22.64 10.23 -2.92
C LYS A 494 21.19 10.16 -2.48
N GLN A 495 20.47 9.19 -3.05
CA GLN A 495 19.22 8.71 -2.52
C GLN A 495 19.43 8.47 -1.01
N PRO A 496 18.43 8.79 -0.17
CA PRO A 496 18.50 8.44 1.24
C PRO A 496 18.79 6.93 1.36
N LYS A 497 19.89 6.61 2.05
CA LYS A 497 20.34 5.22 2.23
C LYS A 497 19.23 4.39 2.86
N ASN A 498 18.95 3.23 2.29
CA ASN A 498 17.99 2.30 2.88
C ASN A 498 18.61 1.53 4.07
N PHE A 499 17.80 0.82 4.85
CA PHE A 499 18.28 0.12 6.04
C PHE A 499 19.20 -1.07 5.75
N ILE A 500 19.11 -1.69 4.56
CA ILE A 500 20.01 -2.78 4.15
C ILE A 500 21.41 -2.21 3.93
N GLU A 501 21.52 -1.06 3.26
CA GLU A 501 22.80 -0.34 3.10
C GLU A 501 23.42 0.01 4.46
N ALA A 502 22.60 0.39 5.44
CA ALA A 502 23.09 0.66 6.80
C ALA A 502 23.66 -0.60 7.48
N PHE A 503 23.02 -1.77 7.31
CA PHE A 503 23.56 -3.04 7.82
C PHE A 503 24.83 -3.47 7.10
N VAL A 504 24.89 -3.30 5.78
CA VAL A 504 26.10 -3.56 4.99
C VAL A 504 27.27 -2.69 5.47
N GLU A 505 27.03 -1.40 5.71
CA GLU A 505 28.07 -0.50 6.21
C GLU A 505 28.50 -0.80 7.65
N GLU A 506 27.56 -1.24 8.50
CA GLU A 506 27.86 -1.74 9.85
C GLU A 506 28.78 -2.96 9.78
N ASP A 507 28.46 -3.93 8.92
CA ASP A 507 29.20 -5.18 8.81
C ASP A 507 30.59 -4.97 8.17
N LEU A 508 30.69 -4.15 7.12
CA LEU A 508 31.97 -3.77 6.51
C LEU A 508 32.89 -2.98 7.44
N ALA A 509 32.33 -2.30 8.45
CA ALA A 509 33.11 -1.60 9.47
C ALA A 509 33.64 -2.54 10.56
N ASN A 510 33.14 -3.78 10.64
CA ASN A 510 33.55 -4.76 11.62
C ASN A 510 34.77 -5.56 11.11
N PRO A 511 35.96 -5.44 11.74
CA PRO A 511 37.16 -6.13 11.29
C PRO A 511 37.11 -7.66 11.45
N ASP A 512 36.14 -8.19 12.19
CA ASP A 512 35.95 -9.64 12.38
C ASP A 512 35.04 -10.25 11.29
N LEU A 513 34.48 -9.45 10.40
CA LEU A 513 33.62 -9.88 9.28
C LEU A 513 34.33 -9.69 7.92
N PRO A 514 33.86 -10.34 6.85
CA PRO A 514 34.38 -10.13 5.51
C PRO A 514 34.31 -8.66 5.09
N ASP A 515 35.39 -8.16 4.47
CA ASP A 515 35.54 -6.78 3.98
C ASP A 515 34.90 -6.57 2.59
N TYR A 516 34.06 -7.51 2.15
CA TYR A 516 33.38 -7.49 0.87
C TYR A 516 31.89 -7.86 1.02
N VAL A 517 31.11 -7.43 0.04
CA VAL A 517 29.68 -7.78 -0.05
C VAL A 517 29.49 -8.94 -1.01
N HIS A 518 28.64 -9.90 -0.65
CA HIS A 518 28.28 -11.04 -1.47
C HIS A 518 26.82 -11.39 -1.21
N THR A 519 26.00 -11.27 -2.25
CA THR A 519 24.56 -11.52 -2.21
C THR A 519 24.18 -12.60 -3.22
N ARG A 520 22.91 -13.04 -3.17
CA ARG A 520 22.35 -13.98 -4.15
C ARG A 520 20.87 -13.76 -4.38
N PHE A 521 20.40 -14.17 -5.55
CA PHE A 521 18.98 -14.38 -5.85
C PHE A 521 18.72 -15.89 -5.99
N PRO A 522 17.97 -16.51 -5.04
CA PRO A 522 17.75 -17.96 -5.02
C PRO A 522 16.30 -18.36 -5.38
N PRO A 523 15.82 -18.19 -6.63
CA PRO A 523 14.46 -18.61 -6.99
C PRO A 523 14.33 -20.14 -7.08
N GLU A 524 13.22 -20.67 -6.56
CA GLU A 524 12.79 -22.04 -6.86
C GLU A 524 12.35 -22.14 -8.34
N PRO A 525 12.83 -23.14 -9.11
CA PRO A 525 12.51 -23.29 -10.54
C PRO A 525 11.15 -24.00 -10.76
N ASN A 526 10.08 -23.46 -10.16
CA ASN A 526 8.72 -24.02 -10.19
C ASN A 526 7.65 -23.09 -10.79
N GLY A 527 8.10 -22.02 -11.46
CA GLY A 527 7.25 -21.03 -12.11
C GLY A 527 8.04 -19.82 -12.61
N TYR A 528 7.43 -19.05 -13.49
CA TYR A 528 8.02 -17.84 -14.07
C TYR A 528 8.19 -16.70 -13.04
N LEU A 529 9.17 -15.83 -13.28
CA LEU A 529 9.35 -14.62 -12.48
C LEU A 529 8.19 -13.63 -12.72
N HIS A 530 7.92 -12.83 -11.69
CA HIS A 530 6.92 -11.76 -11.71
C HIS A 530 7.52 -10.47 -11.12
N ILE A 531 6.81 -9.35 -11.23
CA ILE A 531 7.32 -8.04 -10.81
C ILE A 531 7.79 -8.00 -9.34
N GLY A 532 7.17 -8.77 -8.45
CA GLY A 532 7.68 -8.95 -7.07
C GLY A 532 9.08 -9.58 -6.99
N HIS A 533 9.39 -10.56 -7.84
CA HIS A 533 10.74 -11.13 -7.97
C HIS A 533 11.72 -10.11 -8.54
N ALA A 534 11.27 -9.29 -9.50
CA ALA A 534 12.09 -8.22 -10.06
C ALA A 534 12.54 -7.25 -8.97
N LYS A 535 11.65 -6.84 -8.05
CA LYS A 535 12.03 -6.01 -6.89
C LYS A 535 13.13 -6.68 -6.06
N ALA A 536 12.96 -7.95 -5.69
CA ALA A 536 13.95 -8.68 -4.89
C ALA A 536 15.31 -8.76 -5.60
N LEU A 537 15.31 -9.10 -6.89
CA LEU A 537 16.50 -9.16 -7.75
C LEU A 537 17.21 -7.80 -7.86
N ILE A 538 16.45 -6.72 -8.09
CA ILE A 538 17.01 -5.36 -8.23
C ILE A 538 17.67 -4.92 -6.92
N ILE A 539 17.07 -5.27 -5.77
CA ILE A 539 17.66 -4.98 -4.45
C ILE A 539 18.92 -5.79 -4.23
N THR A 540 18.88 -7.12 -4.44
CA THR A 540 20.04 -8.00 -4.18
C THR A 540 21.21 -7.65 -5.09
N TYR A 541 20.97 -7.58 -6.40
CA TYR A 541 21.98 -7.20 -7.37
C TYR A 541 22.49 -5.78 -7.12
N GLY A 542 21.59 -4.81 -6.89
CA GLY A 542 21.96 -3.42 -6.66
C GLY A 542 22.82 -3.20 -5.42
N ILE A 543 22.65 -4.00 -4.36
CA ILE A 543 23.54 -3.99 -3.19
C ILE A 543 24.92 -4.54 -3.55
N ALA A 544 25.01 -5.67 -4.26
CA ALA A 544 26.31 -6.17 -4.72
C ALA A 544 27.02 -5.15 -5.61
N GLU A 545 26.32 -4.58 -6.60
CA GLU A 545 26.89 -3.59 -7.53
C GLU A 545 27.37 -2.33 -6.81
N ARG A 546 26.56 -1.76 -5.90
CA ARG A 546 26.88 -0.52 -5.18
C ARG A 546 28.16 -0.62 -4.34
N TYR A 547 28.43 -1.80 -3.79
CA TYR A 547 29.59 -2.04 -2.93
C TYR A 547 30.70 -2.83 -3.65
N ASN A 548 30.68 -2.90 -4.99
CA ASN A 548 31.65 -3.65 -5.79
C ASN A 548 31.82 -5.12 -5.32
N GLY A 549 30.71 -5.71 -4.87
CA GLY A 549 30.62 -7.05 -4.33
C GLY A 549 30.35 -8.14 -5.37
N LEU A 550 30.08 -9.34 -4.87
CA LEU A 550 29.75 -10.52 -5.65
C LEU A 550 28.24 -10.78 -5.64
N TYR A 551 27.74 -11.37 -6.72
CA TYR A 551 26.35 -11.74 -6.87
C TYR A 551 26.24 -13.15 -7.46
N ASN A 552 25.44 -14.00 -6.81
CA ASN A 552 25.14 -15.36 -7.27
C ASN A 552 23.69 -15.47 -7.77
N LEU A 553 23.49 -16.28 -8.81
CA LEU A 553 22.19 -16.83 -9.14
C LEU A 553 22.17 -18.30 -8.72
N ARG A 554 21.30 -18.66 -7.77
CA ARG A 554 21.10 -20.04 -7.35
C ARG A 554 19.71 -20.52 -7.73
N MET A 555 19.59 -21.71 -8.33
CA MET A 555 18.30 -22.40 -8.37
C MET A 555 18.13 -23.17 -7.07
N ASP A 556 17.12 -22.81 -6.27
CA ASP A 556 16.78 -23.55 -5.06
C ASP A 556 15.92 -24.77 -5.46
N ASP A 557 16.62 -25.80 -5.94
CA ASP A 557 16.08 -27.05 -6.49
C ASP A 557 16.07 -28.18 -5.45
N THR A 558 15.60 -27.88 -4.24
CA THR A 558 15.56 -28.85 -3.14
C THR A 558 14.34 -29.76 -3.18
N ASN A 559 13.36 -29.51 -4.06
CA ASN A 559 12.07 -30.20 -4.08
C ASN A 559 11.76 -30.85 -5.45
N PRO A 560 12.02 -32.16 -5.62
CA PRO A 560 11.98 -32.84 -6.92
C PRO A 560 10.60 -32.86 -7.62
N VAL A 561 9.50 -32.60 -6.91
CA VAL A 561 8.12 -32.75 -7.43
C VAL A 561 7.69 -31.61 -8.37
N LYS A 562 8.26 -30.41 -8.21
CA LYS A 562 7.69 -29.18 -8.77
C LYS A 562 8.58 -28.45 -9.77
N GLU A 563 9.75 -29.00 -10.06
CA GLU A 563 10.85 -28.32 -10.71
C GLU A 563 11.05 -28.83 -12.14
N ASP A 564 11.27 -27.91 -13.08
CA ASP A 564 11.42 -28.24 -14.49
C ASP A 564 12.51 -27.37 -15.13
N GLU A 565 13.29 -27.95 -16.04
CA GLU A 565 14.41 -27.28 -16.71
C GLU A 565 13.96 -26.05 -17.52
N SER A 566 12.74 -26.05 -18.05
CA SER A 566 12.18 -24.91 -18.78
C SER A 566 12.01 -23.67 -17.90
N PHE A 567 11.74 -23.81 -16.59
CA PHE A 567 11.67 -22.68 -15.67
C PHE A 567 13.05 -22.10 -15.40
N VAL A 568 14.08 -22.94 -15.31
CA VAL A 568 15.47 -22.50 -15.13
C VAL A 568 15.88 -21.59 -16.29
N ASP A 569 15.64 -22.03 -17.53
CA ASP A 569 15.98 -21.25 -18.72
C ASP A 569 15.16 -19.96 -18.81
N ALA A 570 13.88 -20.00 -18.44
CA ALA A 570 13.05 -18.81 -18.41
C ALA A 570 13.50 -17.78 -17.37
N ILE A 571 13.89 -18.21 -16.17
CA ILE A 571 14.45 -17.35 -15.12
C ILE A 571 15.73 -16.68 -15.60
N LYS A 572 16.65 -17.44 -16.23
CA LYS A 572 17.89 -16.90 -16.82
C LYS A 572 17.59 -15.84 -17.88
N GLU A 573 16.62 -16.10 -18.75
CA GLU A 573 16.21 -15.14 -19.78
C GLU A 573 15.64 -13.86 -19.17
N ASP A 574 14.76 -13.97 -18.17
CA ASP A 574 14.11 -12.83 -17.52
C ASP A 574 15.12 -11.94 -16.77
N ILE A 575 16.10 -12.54 -16.08
CA ILE A 575 17.17 -11.81 -15.38
C ILE A 575 18.07 -11.06 -16.37
N ARG A 576 18.48 -11.73 -17.46
CA ARG A 576 19.28 -11.08 -18.52
C ARG A 576 18.50 -9.98 -19.23
N TRP A 577 17.20 -10.17 -19.44
CA TRP A 577 16.34 -9.14 -20.00
C TRP A 577 16.27 -7.91 -19.08
N LEU A 578 16.24 -8.10 -17.75
CA LEU A 578 16.34 -7.00 -16.79
C LEU A 578 17.72 -6.32 -16.75
N GLY A 579 18.70 -6.80 -17.52
CA GLY A 579 20.03 -6.20 -17.65
C GLY A 579 21.04 -6.69 -16.62
N TYR A 580 20.75 -7.78 -15.91
CA TYR A 580 21.64 -8.34 -14.88
C TYR A 580 22.32 -9.62 -15.37
N ASP A 581 23.54 -9.85 -14.87
CA ASP A 581 24.35 -11.02 -15.21
C ASP A 581 25.06 -11.54 -13.95
N TRP A 582 25.15 -12.87 -13.82
CA TRP A 582 25.79 -13.53 -12.67
C TRP A 582 27.21 -14.03 -12.99
N GLY A 583 27.75 -13.69 -14.16
CA GLY A 583 29.04 -14.18 -14.63
C GLY A 583 29.09 -15.72 -14.61
N ASP A 584 30.11 -16.25 -13.96
CA ASP A 584 30.33 -17.68 -13.73
C ASP A 584 29.72 -18.20 -12.41
N ARG A 585 28.96 -17.37 -11.66
CA ARG A 585 28.36 -17.67 -10.35
C ARG A 585 26.92 -18.18 -10.46
N PHE A 586 26.75 -19.25 -11.22
CA PHE A 586 25.47 -19.97 -11.34
C PHE A 586 25.52 -21.29 -10.59
N TYR A 587 24.59 -21.49 -9.67
CA TYR A 587 24.58 -22.64 -8.74
C TYR A 587 23.22 -23.34 -8.72
N TYR A 588 23.24 -24.59 -8.29
CA TYR A 588 22.04 -25.34 -7.88
C TYR A 588 22.19 -25.75 -6.42
N ALA A 589 21.11 -25.68 -5.65
CA ALA A 589 21.10 -26.20 -4.28
C ALA A 589 21.42 -27.70 -4.26
N SER A 590 20.99 -28.44 -5.27
CA SER A 590 21.26 -29.87 -5.42
C SER A 590 22.73 -30.24 -5.57
N ASP A 591 23.57 -29.30 -6.03
CA ASP A 591 25.03 -29.51 -6.08
C ASP A 591 25.64 -29.65 -4.67
N PHE A 592 24.91 -29.21 -3.62
CA PHE A 592 25.35 -29.25 -2.23
C PHE A 592 24.71 -30.39 -1.40
N PHE A 593 23.89 -31.28 -1.98
CA PHE A 593 23.18 -32.32 -1.20
C PHE A 593 24.12 -33.21 -0.36
N GLU A 594 25.29 -33.58 -0.88
CA GLU A 594 26.27 -34.36 -0.11
C GLU A 594 26.79 -33.56 1.09
N GLN A 595 27.16 -32.29 0.90
CA GLN A 595 27.65 -31.43 1.97
C GLN A 595 26.58 -31.17 3.04
N MET A 596 25.30 -31.03 2.62
CA MET A 596 24.18 -30.92 3.55
C MET A 596 23.97 -32.20 4.36
N TYR A 597 24.11 -33.37 3.71
CA TYR A 597 24.02 -34.66 4.38
C TYR A 597 25.14 -34.83 5.42
N GLU A 598 26.37 -34.45 5.08
CA GLU A 598 27.50 -34.43 6.02
C GLU A 598 27.23 -33.50 7.22
N CYS A 599 26.66 -32.32 6.99
CA CYS A 599 26.25 -31.40 8.05
C CYS A 599 25.19 -32.02 8.97
N ALA A 600 24.22 -32.75 8.41
CA ALA A 600 23.21 -33.45 9.19
C ALA A 600 23.84 -34.56 10.06
N LEU A 601 24.82 -35.31 9.55
CA LEU A 601 25.57 -36.29 10.33
C LEU A 601 26.34 -35.63 11.49
N ILE A 602 26.91 -34.44 11.29
CA ILE A 602 27.57 -33.66 12.34
C ILE A 602 26.58 -33.30 13.45
N LEU A 603 25.38 -32.81 13.10
CA LEU A 603 24.35 -32.49 14.10
C LEU A 603 23.92 -33.72 14.90
N ILE A 604 23.75 -34.88 14.26
CA ILE A 604 23.44 -36.13 14.98
C ILE A 604 24.58 -36.50 15.94
N LYS A 605 25.85 -36.45 15.49
CA LYS A 605 27.03 -36.74 16.33
C LYS A 605 27.18 -35.79 17.52
N LYS A 606 26.74 -34.54 17.38
CA LYS A 606 26.68 -33.54 18.47
C LYS A 606 25.47 -33.74 19.40
N GLY A 607 24.56 -34.68 19.11
CA GLY A 607 23.31 -34.87 19.86
C GLY A 607 22.27 -33.78 19.60
N LEU A 608 22.43 -33.02 18.51
CA LEU A 608 21.60 -31.88 18.11
C LEU A 608 20.59 -32.23 17.00
N ALA A 609 20.55 -33.49 16.57
CA ALA A 609 19.52 -34.02 15.68
C ALA A 609 19.24 -35.48 15.99
N TYR A 610 18.03 -35.94 15.68
CA TYR A 610 17.57 -37.32 15.90
C TYR A 610 16.55 -37.75 14.85
N VAL A 611 16.43 -39.06 14.61
CA VAL A 611 15.42 -39.63 13.72
C VAL A 611 14.10 -39.84 14.47
N ASP A 612 13.02 -39.22 13.99
CA ASP A 612 11.65 -39.32 14.51
C ASP A 612 10.83 -40.24 13.58
N GLU A 613 10.17 -41.25 14.15
CA GLU A 613 9.36 -42.23 13.40
C GLU A 613 7.86 -41.87 13.41
N ARG A 614 7.52 -40.69 13.93
CA ARG A 614 6.14 -40.22 13.96
C ARG A 614 5.73 -39.68 12.60
N ASP A 615 4.48 -39.93 12.25
CA ASP A 615 3.88 -39.33 11.06
C ASP A 615 3.77 -37.80 11.17
N ALA A 616 3.58 -37.16 10.02
CA ALA A 616 3.52 -35.71 9.91
C ALA A 616 2.36 -35.08 10.73
N GLU A 617 1.23 -35.77 10.87
CA GLU A 617 0.08 -35.30 11.63
C GLU A 617 0.38 -35.28 13.14
N THR A 618 1.01 -36.34 13.64
CA THR A 618 1.44 -36.47 15.03
C THR A 618 2.51 -35.45 15.37
N ILE A 619 3.50 -35.24 14.47
CA ILE A 619 4.50 -34.17 14.64
C ILE A 619 3.81 -32.82 14.70
N ARG A 620 2.88 -32.52 13.78
CA ARG A 620 2.13 -31.24 13.77
C ARG A 620 1.36 -31.03 15.07
N ARG A 621 0.64 -32.05 15.55
CA ARG A 621 -0.15 -31.98 16.80
C ARG A 621 0.73 -31.76 18.02
N THR A 622 1.86 -32.46 18.10
CA THR A 622 2.76 -32.41 19.26
C THR A 622 3.74 -31.25 19.23
N ARG A 623 3.90 -30.52 18.11
CA ARG A 623 4.61 -29.23 18.09
C ARG A 623 3.92 -28.14 18.92
N GLY A 624 2.68 -28.37 19.38
CA GLY A 624 1.91 -27.41 20.16
C GLY A 624 1.38 -26.26 19.30
N THR A 625 1.06 -25.14 19.93
CA THR A 625 0.52 -23.94 19.28
C THR A 625 1.32 -22.70 19.70
N LEU A 626 0.97 -21.52 19.18
CA LEU A 626 1.55 -20.25 19.65
C LEU A 626 1.29 -19.97 21.14
N THR A 627 0.33 -20.67 21.75
CA THR A 627 -0.08 -20.48 23.15
C THR A 627 0.18 -21.69 24.05
N ALA A 628 0.45 -22.87 23.49
CA ALA A 628 0.77 -24.08 24.22
C ALA A 628 2.13 -24.64 23.77
N PRO A 629 3.02 -25.03 24.71
CA PRO A 629 4.31 -25.62 24.36
C PRO A 629 4.12 -26.95 23.62
N GLY A 630 5.14 -27.35 22.85
CA GLY A 630 5.19 -28.67 22.26
C GLY A 630 5.60 -29.75 23.24
N GLU A 631 5.40 -31.00 22.82
CA GLU A 631 5.73 -32.22 23.56
C GLU A 631 6.89 -32.95 22.87
N ASP A 632 7.86 -33.38 23.67
CA ASP A 632 9.00 -34.14 23.20
C ASP A 632 8.56 -35.43 22.49
N SER A 633 9.24 -35.76 21.39
CA SER A 633 9.07 -37.07 20.74
C SER A 633 9.47 -38.18 21.72
N PRO A 634 8.79 -39.34 21.75
CA PRO A 634 9.32 -40.52 22.42
C PRO A 634 10.67 -40.97 21.85
N PHE A 635 10.99 -40.55 20.62
CA PHE A 635 12.28 -40.82 19.96
C PHE A 635 13.31 -39.69 20.17
N ARG A 636 12.95 -38.62 20.89
CA ARG A 636 13.80 -37.44 21.06
C ARG A 636 15.13 -37.78 21.71
N ASP A 637 15.14 -38.67 22.70
CA ASP A 637 16.32 -39.11 23.45
C ASP A 637 16.97 -40.40 22.88
N ARG A 638 16.69 -40.76 21.63
CA ARG A 638 17.32 -41.91 20.98
C ARG A 638 18.86 -41.80 21.04
N PRO A 639 19.60 -42.90 21.27
CA PRO A 639 21.06 -42.92 21.21
C PRO A 639 21.59 -42.40 19.86
N ILE A 640 22.75 -41.72 19.90
CA ILE A 640 23.38 -41.10 18.73
C ILE A 640 23.65 -42.15 17.64
N GLU A 641 24.22 -43.29 18.02
CA GLU A 641 24.57 -44.39 17.13
C GLU A 641 23.35 -44.98 16.43
N GLU A 642 22.21 -45.00 17.13
CA GLU A 642 20.96 -45.48 16.56
C GLU A 642 20.39 -44.47 15.56
N SER A 643 20.40 -43.16 15.88
CA SER A 643 19.98 -42.13 14.93
C SER A 643 20.86 -42.09 13.67
N LEU A 644 22.18 -42.28 13.81
CA LEU A 644 23.10 -42.39 12.67
C LEU A 644 22.73 -43.55 11.76
N ARG A 645 22.58 -44.75 12.33
CA ARG A 645 22.22 -45.95 11.57
C ARG A 645 20.87 -45.81 10.87
N GLN A 646 19.87 -45.21 11.53
CA GLN A 646 18.56 -44.98 10.94
C GLN A 646 18.64 -43.97 9.80
N PHE A 647 19.37 -42.87 9.97
CA PHE A 647 19.50 -41.83 8.94
C PHE A 647 20.28 -42.33 7.70
N GLU A 648 21.34 -43.13 7.89
CA GLU A 648 22.03 -43.84 6.81
C GLU A 648 21.07 -44.78 6.05
N ALA A 649 20.27 -45.57 6.77
CA ALA A 649 19.26 -46.44 6.16
C ALA A 649 18.12 -45.66 5.45
N MET A 650 17.80 -44.45 5.91
CA MET A 650 16.89 -43.54 5.19
C MET A 650 17.50 -43.12 3.85
N ARG A 651 18.79 -42.74 3.82
CA ARG A 651 19.54 -42.40 2.59
C ARG A 651 19.62 -43.59 1.63
N ASP A 652 19.81 -44.80 2.14
CA ASP A 652 19.85 -46.04 1.34
C ASP A 652 18.47 -46.51 0.84
N GLY A 653 17.40 -45.77 1.18
CA GLY A 653 16.04 -46.07 0.71
C GLY A 653 15.37 -47.26 1.38
N ALA A 654 15.82 -47.65 2.58
CA ALA A 654 15.29 -48.81 3.31
C ALA A 654 13.85 -48.61 3.83
N TYR A 655 13.36 -47.37 3.91
CA TYR A 655 12.06 -47.03 4.49
C TYR A 655 11.12 -46.40 3.47
N ALA A 656 9.82 -46.49 3.70
CA ALA A 656 8.81 -45.87 2.85
C ALA A 656 8.76 -44.34 3.03
N ASP A 657 8.22 -43.64 2.03
CA ASP A 657 7.99 -42.20 2.07
C ASP A 657 7.16 -41.81 3.30
N GLY A 658 7.61 -40.76 4.00
CA GLY A 658 6.98 -40.30 5.23
C GLY A 658 7.08 -41.24 6.45
N ALA A 659 7.75 -42.40 6.34
CA ALA A 659 7.90 -43.33 7.45
C ALA A 659 8.80 -42.77 8.57
N MET A 660 9.78 -41.95 8.22
CA MET A 660 10.71 -41.33 9.16
C MET A 660 11.16 -39.95 8.65
N VAL A 661 11.56 -39.10 9.58
CA VAL A 661 12.17 -37.80 9.31
C VAL A 661 13.38 -37.56 10.21
N LEU A 662 14.36 -36.79 9.75
CA LEU A 662 15.40 -36.25 10.61
C LEU A 662 14.91 -34.93 11.19
N ARG A 663 15.00 -34.74 12.52
CA ARG A 663 14.64 -33.48 13.19
C ARG A 663 15.83 -32.91 13.94
N ALA A 664 15.93 -31.59 13.98
CA ALA A 664 16.82 -30.91 14.92
C ALA A 664 16.31 -31.12 16.35
N ARG A 665 17.22 -31.14 17.32
CA ARG A 665 16.94 -31.14 18.76
C ARG A 665 17.25 -29.75 19.30
N ILE A 666 16.22 -28.94 19.48
CA ILE A 666 16.34 -27.53 19.89
C ILE A 666 15.52 -27.35 21.16
N ASP A 667 14.31 -26.75 21.07
CA ASP A 667 13.47 -26.45 22.23
C ASP A 667 11.99 -26.56 21.88
N MET A 668 11.35 -27.64 22.34
CA MET A 668 9.91 -27.88 22.13
C MET A 668 9.03 -26.85 22.85
N ALA A 669 9.55 -26.10 23.83
CA ALA A 669 8.81 -25.06 24.55
C ALA A 669 9.03 -23.65 23.98
N SER A 670 9.84 -23.49 22.93
CA SER A 670 10.20 -22.18 22.38
C SER A 670 8.96 -21.36 21.97
N GLY A 671 9.00 -20.05 22.21
CA GLY A 671 8.00 -19.11 21.71
C GLY A 671 8.00 -18.99 20.18
N ASN A 672 9.10 -19.37 19.52
CA ASN A 672 9.20 -19.45 18.08
C ASN A 672 8.93 -20.90 17.62
N MET A 673 7.87 -21.11 16.84
CA MET A 673 7.48 -22.42 16.33
C MET A 673 8.60 -23.09 15.52
N ASN A 674 9.40 -22.33 14.78
CA ASN A 674 10.49 -22.85 13.95
C ASN A 674 11.62 -23.46 14.79
N MET A 675 11.73 -23.08 16.07
CA MET A 675 12.72 -23.65 17.00
C MET A 675 12.20 -24.92 17.72
N ARG A 676 10.97 -25.38 17.44
CA ARG A 676 10.39 -26.58 18.05
C ARG A 676 10.72 -27.82 17.24
N ASP A 677 11.95 -28.29 17.42
CA ASP A 677 12.55 -29.44 16.74
C ASP A 677 12.13 -29.53 15.26
N PRO A 678 12.52 -28.57 14.41
CA PRO A 678 12.12 -28.55 12.99
C PRO A 678 12.63 -29.80 12.25
N VAL A 679 11.91 -30.19 11.19
CA VAL A 679 12.34 -31.27 10.29
C VAL A 679 13.48 -30.76 9.42
N LEU A 680 14.58 -31.52 9.35
CA LEU A 680 15.76 -31.23 8.54
C LEU A 680 15.76 -32.02 7.23
N TYR A 681 15.34 -33.30 7.26
CA TYR A 681 15.21 -34.16 6.10
C TYR A 681 13.91 -34.96 6.13
N ARG A 682 13.37 -35.24 4.94
CA ARG A 682 12.24 -36.16 4.72
C ARG A 682 12.59 -37.21 3.68
N ILE A 683 11.96 -38.38 3.78
CA ILE A 683 12.00 -39.42 2.74
C ILE A 683 10.95 -39.07 1.67
N LEU A 684 11.39 -39.04 0.42
CA LEU A 684 10.55 -38.82 -0.75
C LEU A 684 11.20 -39.51 -1.95
N ARG A 685 10.54 -40.51 -2.54
CA ARG A 685 11.05 -41.23 -3.72
C ARG A 685 10.51 -40.60 -4.99
N GLU A 686 11.14 -39.51 -5.39
CA GLU A 686 10.84 -38.80 -6.63
C GLU A 686 12.15 -38.54 -7.38
N THR A 687 12.10 -38.64 -8.70
CA THR A 687 13.26 -38.39 -9.57
C THR A 687 13.57 -36.90 -9.58
N HIS A 688 14.77 -36.53 -9.17
CA HIS A 688 15.23 -35.14 -9.20
C HIS A 688 15.71 -34.77 -10.60
N HIS A 689 15.38 -33.56 -11.07
CA HIS A 689 15.65 -33.15 -12.45
C HIS A 689 17.15 -33.07 -12.81
N ARG A 690 18.05 -32.99 -11.80
CA ARG A 690 19.52 -33.02 -11.99
C ARG A 690 20.21 -34.26 -11.46
N THR A 691 19.83 -34.70 -10.26
CA THR A 691 20.52 -35.79 -9.55
C THR A 691 19.84 -37.15 -9.78
N GLY A 692 18.81 -37.20 -10.64
CA GLY A 692 18.09 -38.43 -10.94
C GLY A 692 17.54 -39.09 -9.68
N ASP A 693 17.80 -40.39 -9.55
CA ASP A 693 17.34 -41.21 -8.43
C ASP A 693 18.46 -41.43 -7.37
N ASP A 694 19.55 -40.67 -7.43
CA ASP A 694 20.69 -40.80 -6.50
C ASP A 694 20.31 -40.46 -5.05
N TRP A 695 19.22 -39.71 -4.87
CA TRP A 695 18.72 -39.26 -3.57
C TRP A 695 17.26 -39.67 -3.37
N VAL A 696 16.97 -40.21 -2.19
CA VAL A 696 15.61 -40.56 -1.72
C VAL A 696 15.23 -39.85 -0.43
N ILE A 697 16.16 -39.04 0.10
CA ILE A 697 15.95 -38.10 1.19
C ILE A 697 16.31 -36.70 0.69
N TYR A 698 15.46 -35.74 1.01
CA TYR A 698 15.64 -34.36 0.57
C TYR A 698 15.65 -33.42 1.78
N PRO A 699 16.58 -32.45 1.80
CA PRO A 699 16.66 -31.47 2.89
C PRO A 699 15.45 -30.54 2.85
N MET A 700 15.04 -30.05 4.01
CA MET A 700 14.02 -29.01 4.12
C MET A 700 14.64 -27.63 3.94
N TYR A 701 13.86 -26.66 3.43
CA TYR A 701 14.29 -25.28 3.16
C TYR A 701 15.10 -24.66 4.31
N ASP A 702 14.59 -24.71 5.55
CA ASP A 702 15.26 -24.12 6.72
C ASP A 702 16.60 -24.75 7.10
N PHE A 703 16.90 -25.95 6.59
CA PHE A 703 18.19 -26.61 6.75
C PHE A 703 19.10 -26.34 5.54
N ALA A 704 18.55 -26.38 4.33
CA ALA A 704 19.28 -26.21 3.09
C ALA A 704 19.75 -24.75 2.90
N HIS A 705 18.83 -23.79 3.03
CA HIS A 705 19.05 -22.38 2.70
C HIS A 705 20.22 -21.71 3.45
N PRO A 706 20.38 -21.90 4.79
CA PRO A 706 21.52 -21.34 5.51
C PRO A 706 22.85 -22.01 5.12
N LEU A 707 22.83 -23.30 4.79
CA LEU A 707 24.02 -24.05 4.40
C LEU A 707 24.48 -23.67 2.99
N GLU A 708 23.55 -23.54 2.03
CA GLU A 708 23.85 -23.05 0.69
C GLU A 708 24.52 -21.67 0.75
N ASP A 709 23.96 -20.74 1.54
CA ASP A 709 24.53 -19.41 1.72
C ASP A 709 25.96 -19.49 2.32
N ALA A 710 26.18 -20.38 3.29
CA ALA A 710 27.48 -20.59 3.91
C ALA A 710 28.51 -21.25 2.96
N PHE A 711 28.08 -22.20 2.11
CA PHE A 711 28.94 -22.86 1.13
C PHE A 711 29.35 -21.92 0.00
N GLU A 712 28.46 -21.00 -0.39
CA GLU A 712 28.72 -20.00 -1.43
C GLU A 712 29.50 -18.78 -0.94
N GLY A 713 29.71 -18.63 0.37
CA GLY A 713 30.39 -17.47 0.94
C GLY A 713 29.54 -16.20 0.96
N ILE A 714 28.21 -16.34 0.94
CA ILE A 714 27.27 -15.21 1.05
C ILE A 714 27.53 -14.47 2.35
N THR A 715 27.55 -13.13 2.27
CA THR A 715 27.68 -12.27 3.46
C THR A 715 26.34 -11.72 3.89
N HIS A 716 25.50 -11.32 2.93
CA HIS A 716 24.19 -10.71 3.18
C HIS A 716 23.09 -11.49 2.45
N SER A 717 22.40 -12.33 3.20
CA SER A 717 21.28 -13.15 2.74
C SER A 717 19.99 -12.33 2.79
N LEU A 718 19.58 -11.77 1.65
CA LEU A 718 18.39 -10.93 1.58
C LEU A 718 17.15 -11.77 1.23
N CYS A 719 16.11 -11.67 2.06
CA CYS A 719 14.86 -12.41 1.86
C CYS A 719 13.64 -11.57 2.27
N SER A 720 12.44 -12.13 2.13
CA SER A 720 11.22 -11.42 2.48
C SER A 720 10.86 -11.54 3.97
N ILE A 721 10.07 -10.59 4.48
CA ILE A 721 9.70 -10.47 5.90
C ILE A 721 9.03 -11.72 6.50
N GLU A 722 8.44 -12.59 5.67
CA GLU A 722 7.86 -13.86 6.10
C GLU A 722 8.89 -14.82 6.71
N PHE A 723 10.17 -14.64 6.40
CA PHE A 723 11.27 -15.44 6.92
C PHE A 723 11.94 -14.82 8.17
N GLU A 724 11.39 -13.74 8.73
CA GLU A 724 11.94 -13.13 9.95
C GLU A 724 11.91 -14.10 11.14
N ASP A 725 10.80 -14.83 11.31
CA ASP A 725 10.68 -15.88 12.33
C ASP A 725 11.51 -17.14 12.00
N HIS A 726 12.04 -17.25 10.78
CA HIS A 726 12.95 -18.34 10.38
C HIS A 726 14.42 -18.02 10.70
N ARG A 727 14.78 -16.72 10.81
CA ARG A 727 16.15 -16.27 11.10
C ARG A 727 16.79 -16.93 12.34
N PRO A 728 16.08 -17.15 13.48
CA PRO A 728 16.69 -17.83 14.61
C PRO A 728 17.11 -19.27 14.28
N LEU A 729 16.36 -19.97 13.44
CA LEU A 729 16.71 -21.30 12.96
C LEU A 729 17.83 -21.24 11.93
N TYR A 730 17.80 -20.26 11.03
CA TYR A 730 18.89 -19.98 10.08
C TYR A 730 20.23 -19.84 10.81
N ASN A 731 20.28 -18.98 11.82
CA ASN A 731 21.47 -18.77 12.65
C ASN A 731 21.85 -20.05 13.40
N TRP A 732 20.88 -20.76 13.98
CA TRP A 732 21.13 -22.01 14.69
C TRP A 732 21.80 -23.06 13.81
N VAL A 733 21.36 -23.23 12.56
CA VAL A 733 21.96 -24.18 11.62
C VAL A 733 23.43 -23.82 11.39
N VAL A 734 23.72 -22.58 10.99
CA VAL A 734 25.08 -22.10 10.69
C VAL A 734 26.00 -22.13 11.93
N GLU A 735 25.47 -21.88 13.12
CA GLU A 735 26.26 -21.92 14.36
C GLU A 735 26.63 -23.34 14.81
N HIS A 736 25.82 -24.34 14.47
CA HIS A 736 25.99 -25.71 14.96
C HIS A 736 26.53 -26.68 13.91
N THR A 737 26.56 -26.29 12.64
CA THR A 737 27.30 -26.97 11.58
C THR A 737 28.72 -26.39 11.46
N ASP A 738 29.69 -27.21 11.06
CA ASP A 738 31.10 -26.80 10.99
C ASP A 738 31.40 -26.08 9.64
N VAL A 739 30.52 -25.16 9.24
CA VAL A 739 30.65 -24.37 8.01
C VAL A 739 31.57 -23.16 8.22
N GLU A 740 32.27 -22.77 7.16
CA GLU A 740 33.27 -21.70 7.22
C GLU A 740 32.64 -20.30 7.34
N HIS A 741 31.61 -20.02 6.52
CA HIS A 741 31.00 -18.70 6.43
C HIS A 741 29.73 -18.62 7.26
N LYS A 742 29.49 -17.45 7.86
CA LYS A 742 28.31 -17.17 8.69
C LYS A 742 27.49 -16.00 8.12
N PRO A 743 26.71 -16.23 7.05
CA PRO A 743 25.90 -15.19 6.40
C PRO A 743 24.92 -14.52 7.38
N ARG A 744 24.68 -13.22 7.19
CA ARG A 744 23.65 -12.47 7.91
C ARG A 744 22.36 -12.44 7.10
N GLN A 745 21.27 -12.96 7.66
CA GLN A 745 19.94 -12.82 7.06
C GLN A 745 19.34 -11.43 7.34
N ILE A 746 18.86 -10.76 6.30
CA ILE A 746 18.22 -9.44 6.36
C ILE A 746 16.92 -9.46 5.56
N GLU A 747 15.81 -9.17 6.24
CA GLU A 747 14.48 -9.24 5.63
C GLU A 747 13.93 -7.88 5.20
N PHE A 748 13.21 -7.87 4.08
CA PHE A 748 12.47 -6.71 3.58
C PHE A 748 11.04 -7.07 3.15
N ALA A 749 10.16 -6.07 3.08
CA ALA A 749 8.77 -6.25 2.70
C ALA A 749 8.62 -6.59 1.21
N ARG A 750 7.80 -7.60 0.92
CA ARG A 750 7.38 -7.96 -0.45
C ARG A 750 6.67 -6.79 -1.13
N LEU A 751 6.71 -6.79 -2.46
CA LEU A 751 5.90 -5.88 -3.26
C LEU A 751 4.44 -6.35 -3.27
N GLY A 752 3.52 -5.53 -2.75
CA GLY A 752 2.12 -5.57 -3.14
C GLY A 752 1.88 -4.61 -4.32
N LEU A 753 1.03 -4.99 -5.27
CA LEU A 753 0.60 -4.12 -6.37
C LEU A 753 -0.92 -4.20 -6.49
N SER A 754 -1.59 -3.05 -6.58
CA SER A 754 -3.06 -3.04 -6.71
C SER A 754 -3.53 -3.59 -8.06
N TYR A 755 -4.80 -4.02 -8.12
CA TYR A 755 -5.47 -4.54 -9.33
C TYR A 755 -4.82 -5.77 -9.97
N THR A 756 -3.97 -6.48 -9.23
CA THR A 756 -3.31 -7.71 -9.67
C THR A 756 -3.02 -8.63 -8.48
N VAL A 757 -2.56 -9.86 -8.76
CA VAL A 757 -2.19 -10.87 -7.75
C VAL A 757 -0.74 -11.28 -7.95
N MET A 758 0.03 -11.38 -6.86
CA MET A 758 1.45 -11.79 -6.90
C MET A 758 1.69 -13.26 -6.53
N SER A 759 0.69 -13.94 -5.98
CA SER A 759 0.84 -15.34 -5.56
C SER A 759 0.97 -16.27 -6.76
N LYS A 760 2.08 -17.03 -6.85
CA LYS A 760 2.31 -18.06 -7.88
C LYS A 760 1.12 -19.03 -8.02
N ARG A 761 0.51 -19.46 -6.90
CA ARG A 761 -0.69 -20.33 -6.91
C ARG A 761 -1.86 -19.68 -7.64
N LYS A 762 -2.04 -18.37 -7.49
CA LYS A 762 -3.15 -17.61 -8.09
C LYS A 762 -2.87 -17.32 -9.56
N LEU A 763 -1.64 -16.97 -9.90
CA LEU A 763 -1.22 -16.81 -11.29
C LEU A 763 -1.38 -18.12 -12.08
N ARG A 764 -1.01 -19.25 -11.48
CA ARG A 764 -1.23 -20.58 -12.06
C ARG A 764 -2.71 -20.87 -12.29
N TYR A 765 -3.56 -20.55 -11.31
CA TYR A 765 -5.00 -20.70 -11.43
C TYR A 765 -5.57 -19.92 -12.63
N LEU A 766 -5.11 -18.68 -12.88
CA LEU A 766 -5.54 -17.90 -14.04
C LEU A 766 -5.21 -18.59 -15.37
N VAL A 767 -4.03 -19.21 -15.46
CA VAL A 767 -3.58 -19.94 -16.66
C VAL A 767 -4.34 -21.26 -16.82
N GLU A 768 -4.39 -22.08 -15.77
CA GLU A 768 -5.03 -23.41 -15.81
C GLU A 768 -6.53 -23.34 -16.09
N ASN A 769 -7.19 -22.25 -15.70
CA ASN A 769 -8.62 -22.01 -15.95
C ASN A 769 -8.89 -21.19 -17.23
N ASN A 770 -7.87 -20.94 -18.06
CA ASN A 770 -7.98 -20.19 -19.33
C ASN A 770 -8.58 -18.77 -19.16
N LEU A 771 -8.32 -18.12 -18.02
CA LEU A 771 -8.74 -16.74 -17.76
C LEU A 771 -7.77 -15.73 -18.41
N VAL A 772 -6.55 -16.18 -18.71
CA VAL A 772 -5.52 -15.48 -19.49
C VAL A 772 -4.97 -16.40 -20.59
N GLU A 773 -4.32 -15.85 -21.61
CA GLU A 773 -3.76 -16.63 -22.74
C GLU A 773 -2.75 -17.68 -22.24
N ASP A 774 -1.78 -17.25 -21.44
CA ASP A 774 -0.70 -18.05 -20.87
C ASP A 774 0.04 -17.21 -19.80
N TRP A 775 1.13 -17.73 -19.24
CA TRP A 775 2.02 -17.02 -18.32
C TRP A 775 2.62 -15.74 -18.88
N ASP A 776 2.69 -15.59 -20.20
CA ASP A 776 3.17 -14.38 -20.86
C ASP A 776 2.05 -13.52 -21.45
N ASP A 777 0.79 -13.74 -21.05
CA ASP A 777 -0.31 -12.84 -21.38
C ASP A 777 0.06 -11.39 -20.97
N PRO A 778 -0.11 -10.38 -21.84
CA PRO A 778 0.24 -8.98 -21.54
C PRO A 778 -0.51 -8.34 -20.36
N ARG A 779 -1.51 -9.00 -19.78
CA ARG A 779 -2.21 -8.60 -18.54
C ARG A 779 -1.58 -9.21 -17.29
N MET A 780 -0.75 -10.25 -17.44
CA MET A 780 -0.11 -10.93 -16.32
C MET A 780 1.05 -10.10 -15.76
N PRO A 781 1.24 -10.11 -14.43
CA PRO A 781 2.34 -9.41 -13.77
C PRO A 781 3.68 -10.18 -13.83
N THR A 782 3.76 -11.21 -14.67
CA THR A 782 4.99 -11.95 -14.95
C THR A 782 5.95 -11.08 -15.74
N LEU A 783 7.26 -11.27 -15.59
CA LEU A 783 8.24 -10.50 -16.36
C LEU A 783 8.09 -10.73 -17.87
N ARG A 784 7.73 -11.96 -18.27
CA ARG A 784 7.39 -12.29 -19.66
C ARG A 784 6.15 -11.57 -20.17
N GLY A 785 5.07 -11.55 -19.38
CA GLY A 785 3.84 -10.83 -19.73
C GLY A 785 4.09 -9.34 -19.86
N MET A 786 4.81 -8.76 -18.91
CA MET A 786 5.21 -7.35 -18.94
C MET A 786 6.11 -7.03 -20.14
N ARG A 787 7.09 -7.87 -20.46
CA ARG A 787 7.95 -7.71 -21.65
C ARG A 787 7.12 -7.75 -22.94
N ARG A 788 6.19 -8.71 -23.08
CA ARG A 788 5.29 -8.82 -24.25
C ARG A 788 4.28 -7.66 -24.33
N ARG A 789 3.88 -7.10 -23.18
CA ARG A 789 3.07 -5.89 -23.08
C ARG A 789 3.83 -4.63 -23.54
N GLY A 790 5.17 -4.65 -23.49
CA GLY A 790 6.04 -3.55 -23.87
C GLY A 790 6.57 -2.72 -22.70
N TYR A 791 6.56 -3.29 -21.49
CA TYR A 791 7.40 -2.74 -20.41
C TYR A 791 8.87 -2.86 -20.79
N THR A 792 9.66 -1.90 -20.33
CA THR A 792 11.10 -1.90 -20.55
C THR A 792 11.84 -2.28 -19.27
N PRO A 793 13.05 -2.86 -19.37
CA PRO A 793 13.90 -3.10 -18.20
C PRO A 793 14.12 -1.83 -17.38
N GLU A 794 14.36 -0.70 -18.04
CA GLU A 794 14.57 0.60 -17.40
C GLU A 794 13.35 1.04 -16.58
N SER A 795 12.14 0.87 -17.12
CA SER A 795 10.91 1.25 -16.40
C SER A 795 10.68 0.43 -15.14
N ILE A 796 11.02 -0.87 -15.17
CA ILE A 796 10.88 -1.78 -14.02
C ILE A 796 11.94 -1.48 -12.96
N ARG A 797 13.20 -1.22 -13.36
CA ARG A 797 14.27 -0.80 -12.45
C ARG A 797 13.93 0.52 -11.76
N ASN A 798 13.53 1.53 -12.54
CA ASN A 798 13.11 2.84 -12.04
C ASN A 798 11.92 2.73 -11.06
N PHE A 799 10.92 1.89 -11.39
CA PHE A 799 9.81 1.60 -10.48
C PHE A 799 10.31 1.02 -9.15
N ALA A 800 11.15 -0.01 -9.19
CA ALA A 800 11.68 -0.67 -7.99
C ALA A 800 12.54 0.27 -7.11
N GLU A 801 13.33 1.14 -7.74
CA GLU A 801 14.13 2.15 -7.04
C GLU A 801 13.24 3.19 -6.34
N ARG A 802 12.22 3.72 -7.04
CA ARG A 802 11.36 4.79 -6.49
C ARG A 802 10.44 4.30 -5.36
N ILE A 803 9.99 3.05 -5.37
CA ILE A 803 9.20 2.49 -4.25
C ILE A 803 10.05 2.22 -3.00
N GLY A 804 11.37 2.11 -3.17
CA GLY A 804 12.33 1.87 -2.10
C GLY A 804 12.18 0.51 -1.38
N VAL A 805 12.91 0.40 -0.27
CA VAL A 805 12.99 -0.80 0.55
C VAL A 805 12.55 -0.48 1.98
N SER A 806 11.61 -1.25 2.52
CA SER A 806 11.05 -1.11 3.86
C SER A 806 10.90 -2.47 4.54
N LYS A 807 10.72 -2.48 5.87
CA LYS A 807 10.26 -3.67 6.60
C LYS A 807 8.74 -3.76 6.75
N VAL A 808 8.02 -2.71 6.36
CA VAL A 808 6.56 -2.63 6.49
C VAL A 808 5.91 -3.02 5.17
N PRO A 809 5.06 -4.07 5.12
CA PRO A 809 4.30 -4.43 3.93
C PRO A 809 3.54 -3.23 3.36
N ASN A 810 3.67 -2.99 2.05
CA ASN A 810 2.93 -1.96 1.35
C ASN A 810 2.38 -2.47 0.02
N THR A 811 1.24 -1.92 -0.38
CA THR A 811 0.66 -2.12 -1.71
C THR A 811 0.86 -0.84 -2.50
N VAL A 812 1.59 -0.94 -3.61
CA VAL A 812 1.84 0.17 -4.52
C VAL A 812 0.68 0.26 -5.51
N ASP A 813 0.29 1.48 -5.87
CA ASP A 813 -0.73 1.70 -6.89
C ASP A 813 -0.21 1.27 -8.28
N TYR A 814 -0.96 0.44 -9.00
CA TYR A 814 -0.66 0.03 -10.38
C TYR A 814 -0.37 1.22 -11.31
N ARG A 815 -1.03 2.37 -11.09
CA ARG A 815 -0.83 3.58 -11.90
C ARG A 815 0.58 4.17 -11.77
N PHE A 816 1.28 3.90 -10.67
CA PHE A 816 2.68 4.30 -10.49
C PHE A 816 3.64 3.49 -11.38
N LEU A 817 3.37 2.19 -11.53
CA LEU A 817 4.11 1.32 -12.45
C LEU A 817 3.93 1.78 -13.90
N GLU A 818 2.70 2.11 -14.30
CA GLU A 818 2.43 2.68 -15.62
C GLU A 818 3.07 4.05 -15.82
N TYR A 819 3.12 4.89 -14.77
CA TYR A 819 3.81 6.16 -14.83
C TYR A 819 5.31 6.00 -15.12
N CYS A 820 5.99 5.04 -14.45
CA CYS A 820 7.40 4.74 -14.71
C CYS A 820 7.63 4.28 -16.16
N LEU A 821 6.69 3.52 -16.72
CA LEU A 821 6.72 3.12 -18.14
C LEU A 821 6.52 4.32 -19.07
N ARG A 822 5.55 5.20 -18.80
CA ARG A 822 5.30 6.41 -19.61
C ARG A 822 6.51 7.34 -19.60
N ASP A 823 7.11 7.57 -18.44
CA ASP A 823 8.29 8.42 -18.26
C ASP A 823 9.44 7.94 -19.15
N ASP A 824 9.73 6.64 -19.12
CA ASP A 824 10.76 6.00 -19.91
C ASP A 824 10.46 5.99 -21.43
N LEU A 825 9.25 5.57 -21.83
CA LEU A 825 8.89 5.50 -23.25
C LEU A 825 8.73 6.89 -23.86
N ASN A 826 8.35 7.91 -23.08
CA ASN A 826 8.33 9.30 -23.55
C ASN A 826 9.69 9.73 -24.08
N GLU A 827 10.77 9.29 -23.44
CA GLU A 827 12.13 9.66 -23.81
C GLU A 827 12.70 8.84 -24.98
N ARG A 828 12.23 7.61 -25.20
CA ARG A 828 12.89 6.65 -26.11
C ARG A 828 12.07 6.20 -27.31
N ALA A 829 10.73 6.21 -27.23
CA ALA A 829 9.89 5.64 -28.28
C ALA A 829 9.75 6.61 -29.47
N PRO A 830 10.06 6.23 -30.72
CA PRO A 830 9.72 7.05 -31.88
C PRO A 830 8.21 7.26 -32.01
N ARG A 831 7.80 8.41 -32.54
CA ARG A 831 6.42 8.79 -32.79
C ARG A 831 6.00 8.34 -34.19
N ALA A 832 4.84 7.71 -34.27
CA ALA A 832 4.29 7.17 -35.51
C ALA A 832 2.79 7.49 -35.63
N LEU A 833 2.32 7.60 -36.87
CA LEU A 833 0.93 7.83 -37.24
C LEU A 833 0.21 6.48 -37.35
N ALA A 834 -0.80 6.31 -36.51
CA ALA A 834 -1.64 5.13 -36.45
C ALA A 834 -3.04 5.56 -36.00
N VAL A 835 -4.04 5.17 -36.78
CA VAL A 835 -5.45 5.44 -36.49
C VAL A 835 -6.09 4.14 -35.99
N ILE A 836 -6.52 4.11 -34.74
CA ILE A 836 -7.01 2.90 -34.06
C ILE A 836 -8.48 2.62 -34.40
N ASP A 837 -9.33 3.66 -34.42
CA ASP A 837 -10.72 3.60 -34.86
C ASP A 837 -10.92 4.54 -36.07
N PRO A 838 -10.71 4.05 -37.30
CA PRO A 838 -10.70 4.89 -38.48
C PRO A 838 -12.08 5.36 -38.92
N VAL A 839 -12.16 6.65 -39.23
CA VAL A 839 -13.22 7.24 -40.07
C VAL A 839 -12.58 7.82 -41.34
N LYS A 840 -13.27 7.66 -42.48
CA LYS A 840 -12.76 8.15 -43.77
C LYS A 840 -12.83 9.68 -43.81
N LEU A 841 -11.79 10.31 -44.34
CA LEU A 841 -11.69 11.73 -44.61
C LEU A 841 -11.35 11.95 -46.08
N THR A 842 -12.17 12.71 -46.81
CA THR A 842 -11.97 13.03 -48.22
C THR A 842 -11.72 14.53 -48.39
N LEU A 843 -10.55 14.87 -48.95
CA LEU A 843 -10.17 16.24 -49.26
C LEU A 843 -10.73 16.65 -50.62
N THR A 844 -11.88 17.32 -50.63
CA THR A 844 -12.69 17.55 -51.85
C THR A 844 -11.98 18.39 -52.91
N ASN A 845 -11.10 19.29 -52.51
CA ASN A 845 -10.29 20.15 -53.38
C ASN A 845 -8.90 19.59 -53.72
N TYR A 846 -8.51 18.42 -53.20
CA TYR A 846 -7.22 17.81 -53.50
C TYR A 846 -7.32 16.85 -54.71
N PRO A 847 -6.47 16.94 -55.75
CA PRO A 847 -6.61 16.11 -56.95
C PRO A 847 -6.48 14.61 -56.65
N GLU A 848 -7.33 13.79 -57.30
CA GLU A 848 -7.41 12.34 -57.04
C GLU A 848 -6.13 11.58 -57.43
N ASP A 849 -5.48 11.94 -58.54
CA ASP A 849 -4.24 11.29 -59.00
C ASP A 849 -2.97 11.86 -58.35
N LYS A 850 -3.10 12.84 -57.44
CA LYS A 850 -1.94 13.46 -56.78
C LYS A 850 -1.65 12.76 -55.46
N SER A 851 -0.36 12.49 -55.23
CA SER A 851 0.18 12.01 -53.95
C SER A 851 1.46 12.77 -53.66
N GLU A 852 1.67 13.14 -52.39
CA GLU A 852 2.92 13.75 -51.93
C GLU A 852 3.40 13.06 -50.65
N THR A 853 4.61 13.39 -50.21
CA THR A 853 5.15 12.93 -48.94
C THR A 853 5.23 14.10 -47.97
N VAL A 854 4.86 13.86 -46.72
CA VAL A 854 5.04 14.82 -45.62
C VAL A 854 6.07 14.27 -44.64
N THR A 855 6.81 15.17 -44.00
CA THR A 855 7.89 14.79 -43.07
C THR A 855 7.39 14.85 -41.63
N ILE A 856 7.55 13.75 -40.91
CA ILE A 856 7.16 13.60 -39.51
C ILE A 856 8.44 13.42 -38.67
N ARG A 857 8.57 14.21 -37.60
CA ARG A 857 9.70 14.05 -36.67
C ARG A 857 9.50 12.78 -35.85
N ASN A 858 10.55 11.98 -35.71
CA ASN A 858 10.50 10.76 -34.89
C ASN A 858 10.33 11.11 -33.41
N HIS A 859 10.78 12.29 -32.97
CA HIS A 859 10.57 12.77 -31.62
C HIS A 859 10.47 14.30 -31.58
N PRO A 860 9.46 14.89 -30.90
CA PRO A 860 9.28 16.34 -30.86
C PRO A 860 10.45 17.10 -30.21
N ALA A 861 10.99 16.55 -29.12
CA ALA A 861 12.06 17.16 -28.33
C ALA A 861 13.49 16.64 -28.64
N LYS A 862 13.63 15.65 -29.54
CA LYS A 862 14.91 14.96 -29.83
C LYS A 862 15.19 14.92 -31.33
N PRO A 863 15.69 16.03 -31.91
CA PRO A 863 16.00 16.11 -33.34
C PRO A 863 16.99 15.03 -33.82
N GLU A 864 17.87 14.56 -32.93
CA GLU A 864 18.86 13.50 -33.17
C GLU A 864 18.23 12.15 -33.49
N MET A 865 16.96 11.90 -33.11
CA MET A 865 16.22 10.70 -33.53
C MET A 865 15.77 10.76 -34.99
N GLY A 866 15.97 11.89 -35.68
CA GLY A 866 15.66 12.10 -37.08
C GLY A 866 14.16 12.25 -37.38
N SER A 867 13.82 12.03 -38.64
CA SER A 867 12.47 12.13 -39.18
C SER A 867 12.23 11.05 -40.22
N HIS A 868 10.98 10.69 -40.43
CA HIS A 868 10.55 9.83 -41.53
C HIS A 868 9.52 10.55 -42.40
N THR A 869 9.20 9.96 -43.55
CA THR A 869 8.19 10.49 -44.46
C THR A 869 6.97 9.59 -44.49
N CYS A 870 5.77 10.18 -44.53
CA CYS A 870 4.54 9.45 -44.76
C CYS A 870 3.81 10.02 -45.99
N THR A 871 2.99 9.18 -46.63
CA THR A 871 2.23 9.54 -47.83
C THR A 871 1.03 10.40 -47.45
N PHE A 872 0.70 11.38 -48.29
CA PHE A 872 -0.50 12.21 -48.19
C PHE A 872 -1.20 12.29 -49.56
N SER A 873 -2.52 12.04 -49.56
CA SER A 873 -3.36 12.06 -50.76
C SER A 873 -4.76 12.61 -50.47
N ARG A 874 -5.65 12.50 -51.46
CA ARG A 874 -7.06 12.91 -51.36
C ARG A 874 -7.85 12.14 -50.29
N TYR A 875 -7.54 10.85 -50.12
CA TYR A 875 -8.32 9.95 -49.27
C TYR A 875 -7.49 9.51 -48.06
N LEU A 876 -7.96 9.87 -46.87
CA LEU A 876 -7.25 9.66 -45.61
C LEU A 876 -8.15 8.93 -44.61
N TYR A 877 -7.53 8.40 -43.57
CA TYR A 877 -8.17 7.99 -42.33
C TYR A 877 -7.74 8.91 -41.19
N ILE A 878 -8.67 9.27 -40.31
CA ILE A 878 -8.41 9.93 -39.03
C ILE A 878 -9.12 9.17 -37.91
N GLU A 879 -8.78 9.43 -36.65
CA GLU A 879 -9.50 8.84 -35.52
C GLU A 879 -10.94 9.32 -35.48
N ARG A 880 -11.86 8.41 -35.20
CA ARG A 880 -13.29 8.73 -35.04
C ARG A 880 -13.50 9.79 -33.96
N ASP A 881 -12.78 9.69 -32.84
CA ASP A 881 -12.84 10.64 -31.72
C ASP A 881 -12.21 12.02 -32.02
N ASP A 882 -11.67 12.22 -33.22
CA ASP A 882 -11.22 13.53 -33.70
C ASP A 882 -12.29 14.31 -34.47
N PHE A 883 -13.44 13.69 -34.72
CA PHE A 883 -14.59 14.34 -35.33
C PHE A 883 -15.83 14.30 -34.43
N MET A 884 -16.48 15.45 -34.25
CA MET A 884 -17.72 15.54 -33.48
C MET A 884 -18.72 16.46 -34.18
N VAL A 885 -19.90 15.92 -34.50
CA VAL A 885 -21.00 16.66 -35.17
C VAL A 885 -21.51 17.80 -34.29
N SER A 886 -21.59 17.57 -32.97
CA SER A 886 -22.04 18.56 -31.99
C SER A 886 -21.00 18.69 -30.87
N PRO A 887 -19.97 19.53 -31.05
CA PRO A 887 -18.88 19.66 -30.09
C PRO A 887 -19.33 20.30 -28.78
N ASP A 888 -18.79 19.81 -27.67
CA ASP A 888 -18.83 20.53 -26.39
C ASP A 888 -17.79 21.68 -26.36
N LYS A 889 -17.86 22.53 -25.33
CA LYS A 889 -16.99 23.73 -25.24
C LYS A 889 -15.49 23.42 -25.18
N ASN A 890 -15.12 22.19 -24.80
CA ASN A 890 -13.74 21.76 -24.62
C ASN A 890 -13.21 20.95 -25.82
N PHE A 891 -14.05 20.68 -26.81
CA PHE A 891 -13.64 20.03 -28.04
C PHE A 891 -12.96 21.03 -28.98
N HIS A 892 -11.71 20.76 -29.34
CA HIS A 892 -10.89 21.64 -30.18
C HIS A 892 -10.44 20.99 -31.49
N ARG A 893 -10.93 19.76 -31.79
CA ARG A 893 -10.60 19.01 -33.01
C ARG A 893 -11.61 19.35 -34.11
N LEU A 894 -11.92 18.41 -35.01
CA LEU A 894 -12.70 18.70 -36.21
C LEU A 894 -14.21 18.62 -35.94
N SER A 895 -14.95 19.64 -36.34
CA SER A 895 -16.41 19.70 -36.30
C SER A 895 -16.93 20.38 -37.56
N PRO A 896 -18.21 20.22 -37.92
CA PRO A 896 -18.78 20.87 -39.10
C PRO A 896 -18.53 22.39 -39.10
N GLY A 897 -17.89 22.91 -40.16
CA GLY A 897 -17.53 24.32 -40.31
C GLY A 897 -16.25 24.78 -39.58
N GLU A 898 -15.64 23.93 -38.75
CA GLU A 898 -14.41 24.25 -38.02
C GLU A 898 -13.16 23.73 -38.75
N SER A 899 -12.00 24.31 -38.41
CA SER A 899 -10.70 23.94 -38.99
C SER A 899 -9.78 23.25 -37.99
N VAL A 900 -9.00 22.28 -38.48
CA VAL A 900 -7.97 21.57 -37.69
C VAL A 900 -6.68 21.40 -38.50
N ARG A 901 -5.54 21.27 -37.85
CA ARG A 901 -4.27 20.95 -38.52
C ARG A 901 -4.07 19.45 -38.63
N LEU A 902 -3.79 18.95 -39.82
CA LEU A 902 -3.26 17.62 -40.06
C LEU A 902 -1.73 17.64 -39.85
N MET A 903 -1.23 16.73 -39.03
CA MET A 903 0.18 16.67 -38.65
C MET A 903 1.10 16.59 -39.89
N GLY A 904 1.89 17.63 -40.12
CA GLY A 904 2.82 17.72 -41.26
C GLY A 904 2.19 18.03 -42.63
N ALA A 905 0.86 18.10 -42.74
CA ALA A 905 0.16 18.23 -44.04
C ALA A 905 -0.61 19.55 -44.24
N GLY A 906 -0.83 20.33 -43.17
CA GLY A 906 -1.49 21.65 -43.22
C GLY A 906 -2.89 21.67 -42.60
N VAL A 907 -3.61 22.79 -42.74
CA VAL A 907 -4.93 23.02 -42.15
C VAL A 907 -6.06 22.57 -43.10
N ILE A 908 -7.03 21.84 -42.57
CA ILE A 908 -8.27 21.46 -43.27
C ILE A 908 -9.48 22.10 -42.60
N THR A 909 -10.57 22.27 -43.34
CA THR A 909 -11.88 22.73 -42.83
C THR A 909 -12.95 21.71 -43.19
N CYS A 910 -13.77 21.30 -42.23
CA CYS A 910 -14.86 20.37 -42.48
C CYS A 910 -16.01 21.08 -43.19
N ASP A 911 -16.36 20.63 -44.39
CA ASP A 911 -17.46 21.20 -45.18
C ASP A 911 -18.76 20.43 -44.95
N ASP A 912 -18.67 19.09 -44.89
CA ASP A 912 -19.83 18.21 -44.76
C ASP A 912 -19.42 16.82 -44.24
N PHE A 913 -20.39 15.95 -43.95
CA PHE A 913 -20.16 14.58 -43.51
C PHE A 913 -21.30 13.64 -43.91
N VAL A 914 -21.00 12.35 -43.98
CA VAL A 914 -21.94 11.28 -44.35
C VAL A 914 -22.26 10.44 -43.12
N LEU A 915 -23.55 10.18 -42.91
CA LEU A 915 -24.06 9.32 -41.85
C LEU A 915 -24.48 7.96 -42.40
N ALA A 916 -24.30 6.91 -41.61
CA ALA A 916 -24.95 5.62 -41.79
C ALA A 916 -26.40 5.63 -41.25
N ASP A 917 -27.13 4.54 -41.54
CA ASP A 917 -28.51 4.34 -41.09
C ASP A 917 -28.66 4.35 -39.55
N ASP A 918 -27.61 3.99 -38.82
CA ASP A 918 -27.56 4.00 -37.36
C ASP A 918 -27.15 5.36 -36.76
N GLY A 919 -26.91 6.37 -37.61
CA GLY A 919 -26.47 7.70 -37.20
C GLY A 919 -24.96 7.84 -36.95
N SER A 920 -24.16 6.80 -37.18
CA SER A 920 -22.70 6.89 -37.08
C SER A 920 -22.09 7.59 -38.30
N VAL A 921 -20.99 8.32 -38.11
CA VAL A 921 -20.29 9.02 -39.19
C VAL A 921 -19.42 8.02 -39.97
N THR A 922 -19.64 7.93 -41.28
CA THR A 922 -18.89 7.02 -42.17
C THR A 922 -17.81 7.72 -42.97
N GLU A 923 -18.04 8.97 -43.36
CA GLU A 923 -17.12 9.78 -44.15
C GLU A 923 -17.22 11.26 -43.80
N ILE A 924 -16.08 11.94 -43.75
CA ILE A 924 -15.98 13.39 -43.52
C ILE A 924 -15.46 14.03 -44.79
N LEU A 925 -16.10 15.11 -45.22
CA LEU A 925 -15.74 15.87 -46.42
C LEU A 925 -15.13 17.20 -45.97
N ALA A 926 -13.89 17.45 -46.40
CA ALA A 926 -13.15 18.63 -45.98
C ALA A 926 -12.39 19.27 -47.14
N THR A 927 -12.04 20.54 -46.98
CA THR A 927 -11.22 21.30 -47.93
C THR A 927 -9.87 21.59 -47.28
N LEU A 928 -8.78 21.33 -47.99
CA LEU A 928 -7.42 21.68 -47.59
C LEU A 928 -7.13 23.15 -47.90
N ASP A 929 -6.56 23.87 -46.93
CA ASP A 929 -6.17 25.26 -47.13
C ASP A 929 -5.04 25.38 -48.17
N PRO A 930 -5.20 26.18 -49.25
CA PRO A 930 -4.18 26.34 -50.28
C PRO A 930 -2.83 26.84 -49.76
N GLU A 931 -2.83 27.63 -48.67
CA GLU A 931 -1.62 28.19 -48.08
C GLU A 931 -1.03 27.30 -46.97
N ARG A 932 -1.66 26.16 -46.67
CA ARG A 932 -1.29 25.10 -45.71
C ARG A 932 -1.20 25.53 -44.24
N ASP A 933 -0.58 26.67 -43.93
CA ASP A 933 -0.23 27.10 -42.56
C ASP A 933 -0.75 28.49 -42.17
N ASN A 934 -1.48 29.20 -43.04
CA ASN A 934 -1.88 30.60 -42.78
C ASN A 934 -3.10 30.78 -41.85
N LYS A 935 -3.59 29.69 -41.24
CA LYS A 935 -4.69 29.71 -40.27
C LYS A 935 -4.22 29.23 -38.89
N ASP A 936 -4.48 30.07 -37.89
CA ASP A 936 -4.30 29.69 -36.50
C ASP A 936 -5.47 28.78 -36.07
N VAL A 937 -5.13 27.58 -35.58
CA VAL A 937 -6.10 26.53 -35.22
C VAL A 937 -5.77 25.95 -33.86
N LYS A 938 -6.80 25.53 -33.11
CA LYS A 938 -6.69 25.15 -31.70
C LYS A 938 -6.11 23.76 -31.47
N ALA A 939 -6.12 22.87 -32.46
CA ALA A 939 -5.61 21.51 -32.32
C ALA A 939 -4.90 21.00 -33.59
N THR A 940 -4.11 19.95 -33.40
CA THR A 940 -3.46 19.17 -34.45
C THR A 940 -3.83 17.69 -34.27
N ILE A 941 -4.27 17.03 -35.33
CA ILE A 941 -4.65 15.62 -35.36
C ILE A 941 -3.72 14.84 -36.30
N HIS A 942 -3.64 13.53 -36.12
CA HIS A 942 -2.87 12.65 -36.99
C HIS A 942 -3.78 12.06 -38.09
N PHE A 943 -3.18 11.47 -39.12
CA PHE A 943 -3.90 10.80 -40.20
C PHE A 943 -3.07 9.65 -40.74
N VAL A 944 -3.68 8.76 -41.51
CA VAL A 944 -2.99 7.78 -42.35
C VAL A 944 -3.60 7.83 -43.76
N ASP A 945 -2.76 7.81 -44.79
CA ASP A 945 -3.21 7.79 -46.18
C ASP A 945 -3.89 6.45 -46.53
N GLN A 946 -5.11 6.51 -47.09
CA GLN A 946 -5.92 5.32 -47.35
C GLN A 946 -5.25 4.36 -48.35
N LYS A 947 -4.50 4.89 -49.32
CA LYS A 947 -3.88 4.10 -50.38
C LYS A 947 -2.69 3.27 -49.88
N THR A 948 -1.95 3.81 -48.91
CA THR A 948 -0.72 3.18 -48.37
C THR A 948 -0.88 2.62 -46.97
N ALA A 949 -2.01 2.85 -46.30
CA ALA A 949 -2.28 2.31 -44.96
C ALA A 949 -2.07 0.80 -44.87
N VAL A 950 -1.49 0.37 -43.76
CA VAL A 950 -1.38 -1.05 -43.40
C VAL A 950 -2.42 -1.40 -42.35
N ASP A 951 -3.15 -2.49 -42.57
CA ASP A 951 -4.12 -3.02 -41.61
C ASP A 951 -3.43 -3.69 -40.42
N ALA A 952 -3.90 -3.42 -39.20
CA ALA A 952 -3.38 -4.02 -37.98
C ALA A 952 -4.48 -4.34 -36.96
N ASP A 953 -4.20 -5.27 -36.05
CA ASP A 953 -5.00 -5.48 -34.84
C ASP A 953 -4.31 -4.81 -33.66
N CYS A 954 -4.99 -3.87 -33.01
CA CYS A 954 -4.48 -3.22 -31.80
C CYS A 954 -5.17 -3.77 -30.56
N TYR A 955 -4.42 -4.39 -29.66
CA TYR A 955 -4.89 -4.95 -28.40
C TYR A 955 -4.77 -3.88 -27.32
N LEU A 956 -5.92 -3.36 -26.90
CA LEU A 956 -6.08 -2.30 -25.93
C LEU A 956 -6.31 -2.96 -24.57
N TYR A 957 -5.27 -2.99 -23.76
CA TYR A 957 -5.33 -3.59 -22.45
C TYR A 957 -5.65 -2.56 -21.36
N ASP A 958 -6.22 -3.07 -20.27
CA ASP A 958 -6.48 -2.38 -19.01
C ASP A 958 -6.06 -3.30 -17.83
N LYS A 959 -6.35 -2.88 -16.60
CA LYS A 959 -6.15 -3.66 -15.37
C LYS A 959 -6.85 -5.01 -15.46
N LEU A 960 -6.21 -6.06 -14.95
CA LEU A 960 -6.75 -7.44 -15.01
C LEU A 960 -7.97 -7.63 -14.10
N PHE A 961 -7.96 -7.01 -12.92
CA PHE A 961 -9.07 -7.05 -11.96
C PHE A 961 -9.70 -5.66 -11.80
N GLU A 962 -11.01 -5.61 -11.54
CA GLU A 962 -11.69 -4.37 -11.15
C GLU A 962 -11.40 -3.99 -9.69
N SER A 963 -11.23 -5.01 -8.84
CA SER A 963 -10.88 -4.82 -7.43
C SER A 963 -9.44 -4.31 -7.27
N GLU A 964 -9.25 -3.31 -6.40
CA GLU A 964 -7.93 -2.80 -6.05
C GLU A 964 -7.10 -3.83 -5.27
N ASN A 965 -7.75 -4.67 -4.46
CA ASN A 965 -7.10 -5.74 -3.70
C ASN A 965 -7.82 -7.08 -3.91
N PRO A 966 -7.60 -7.73 -5.07
CA PRO A 966 -8.26 -9.00 -5.39
C PRO A 966 -7.86 -10.14 -4.42
N ASP A 967 -6.84 -9.95 -3.59
CA ASP A 967 -6.44 -10.93 -2.57
C ASP A 967 -7.28 -10.85 -1.28
N ALA A 968 -7.94 -9.72 -1.00
CA ALA A 968 -8.75 -9.52 0.21
C ALA A 968 -10.25 -9.78 0.02
N ASP A 969 -10.70 -9.93 -1.22
CA ASP A 969 -12.09 -10.23 -1.53
C ASP A 969 -12.36 -11.72 -1.30
N GLU A 970 -13.47 -12.02 -0.63
CA GLU A 970 -13.95 -13.40 -0.41
C GLU A 970 -14.66 -13.97 -1.66
N VAL A 971 -14.55 -13.27 -2.80
CA VAL A 971 -15.19 -13.59 -4.08
C VAL A 971 -14.22 -14.39 -4.97
N PRO A 972 -14.69 -15.41 -5.71
CA PRO A 972 -13.88 -16.11 -6.71
C PRO A 972 -13.24 -15.19 -7.76
N TYR A 973 -12.01 -15.50 -8.18
CA TYR A 973 -11.22 -14.63 -9.07
C TYR A 973 -11.82 -14.39 -10.45
N ASP A 974 -12.56 -15.37 -10.98
CA ASP A 974 -13.28 -15.29 -12.25
C ASP A 974 -14.37 -14.21 -12.24
N GLU A 975 -14.98 -13.94 -11.09
CA GLU A 975 -15.98 -12.88 -10.91
C GLU A 975 -15.36 -11.49 -10.69
N LEU A 976 -14.06 -11.42 -10.32
CA LEU A 976 -13.33 -10.17 -10.09
C LEU A 976 -12.60 -9.64 -11.33
N LEU A 977 -12.56 -10.42 -12.41
CA LEU A 977 -11.90 -10.04 -13.65
C LEU A 977 -12.57 -8.82 -14.27
N ASN A 978 -11.74 -7.88 -14.71
CA ASN A 978 -12.21 -6.77 -15.51
C ASN A 978 -12.58 -7.27 -16.91
N PRO A 979 -13.87 -7.22 -17.32
CA PRO A 979 -14.28 -7.65 -18.65
C PRO A 979 -13.69 -6.77 -19.76
N ALA A 980 -13.29 -5.53 -19.43
CA ALA A 980 -12.59 -4.61 -20.29
C ALA A 980 -11.05 -4.70 -20.18
N SER A 981 -10.50 -5.71 -19.48
CA SER A 981 -9.05 -5.91 -19.33
C SER A 981 -8.32 -6.07 -20.67
N MET A 982 -9.04 -6.44 -21.73
CA MET A 982 -8.55 -6.49 -23.10
C MET A 982 -9.69 -6.20 -24.10
N THR A 983 -9.48 -5.21 -24.96
CA THR A 983 -10.36 -4.90 -26.11
C THR A 983 -9.54 -4.95 -27.39
N ILE A 984 -10.09 -5.53 -28.47
CA ILE A 984 -9.38 -5.63 -29.77
C ILE A 984 -9.95 -4.58 -30.73
N ALA A 985 -9.12 -3.62 -31.12
CA ALA A 985 -9.39 -2.71 -32.24
C ALA A 985 -8.93 -3.35 -33.55
N GLY A 986 -9.85 -4.10 -34.17
CA GLY A 986 -9.60 -4.91 -35.37
C GLY A 986 -9.66 -4.13 -36.70
N CYS A 987 -9.70 -2.80 -36.69
CA CYS A 987 -9.78 -1.98 -37.91
C CYS A 987 -8.65 -0.96 -38.02
N ALA A 988 -7.64 -1.03 -37.14
CA ALA A 988 -6.58 -0.03 -37.09
C ALA A 988 -5.81 0.10 -38.41
N LYS A 989 -5.45 1.33 -38.75
CA LYS A 989 -4.70 1.73 -39.95
C LYS A 989 -3.39 2.35 -39.53
N LEU A 990 -2.28 1.75 -39.96
CA LEU A 990 -0.92 2.18 -39.61
C LEU A 990 -0.22 2.77 -40.83
N GLU A 991 0.70 3.72 -40.60
CA GLU A 991 1.64 4.08 -41.65
C GLU A 991 2.67 2.94 -41.92
N PRO A 992 3.11 2.73 -43.17
CA PRO A 992 4.03 1.65 -43.52
C PRO A 992 5.36 1.66 -42.75
N TRP A 993 5.86 2.85 -42.39
CA TRP A 993 7.16 3.03 -41.73
C TRP A 993 7.30 2.24 -40.43
N ILE A 994 6.19 2.01 -39.72
CA ILE A 994 6.14 1.22 -38.49
C ILE A 994 6.64 -0.22 -38.72
N LEU A 995 6.39 -0.81 -39.90
CA LEU A 995 6.81 -2.19 -40.20
C LEU A 995 8.24 -2.29 -40.75
N GLU A 996 8.75 -1.20 -41.32
CA GLU A 996 10.11 -1.09 -41.84
C GLU A 996 11.13 -0.81 -40.73
N THR A 997 10.69 -0.16 -39.65
CA THR A 997 11.55 0.27 -38.55
C THR A 997 11.58 -0.73 -37.41
N LYS A 998 12.79 -1.17 -37.04
CA LYS A 998 13.02 -2.01 -35.85
C LYS A 998 13.18 -1.12 -34.62
N SER A 999 12.08 -0.80 -33.94
CA SER A 999 12.14 -0.18 -32.60
C SER A 999 12.27 -1.23 -31.51
N LEU A 1000 13.25 -1.05 -30.61
CA LEU A 1000 13.47 -1.95 -29.46
C LEU A 1000 12.46 -1.75 -28.32
N VAL A 1001 11.84 -0.57 -28.24
CA VAL A 1001 10.90 -0.17 -27.15
C VAL A 1001 9.48 0.07 -27.66
N GLY A 1002 9.21 -0.20 -28.94
CA GLY A 1002 7.93 0.11 -29.58
C GLY A 1002 7.82 1.56 -30.06
N PHE A 1003 6.59 2.04 -30.23
CA PHE A 1003 6.28 3.34 -30.81
C PHE A 1003 5.29 4.09 -29.93
N GLN A 1004 5.37 5.42 -29.91
CA GLN A 1004 4.25 6.25 -29.49
C GLN A 1004 3.34 6.46 -30.70
N PHE A 1005 2.17 5.83 -30.70
CA PHE A 1005 1.10 6.17 -31.62
C PHE A 1005 0.53 7.51 -31.20
N VAL A 1006 0.72 8.51 -32.07
CA VAL A 1006 0.50 9.92 -31.77
C VAL A 1006 -0.93 10.11 -31.23
N ARG A 1007 -1.04 10.65 -30.02
CA ARG A 1007 -2.31 10.92 -29.29
C ARG A 1007 -3.08 9.69 -28.78
N SER A 1008 -2.66 8.47 -29.11
CA SER A 1008 -3.38 7.25 -28.70
C SER A 1008 -2.69 6.52 -27.53
N GLY A 1009 -1.36 6.38 -27.54
CA GLY A 1009 -0.63 5.64 -26.51
C GLY A 1009 0.73 5.13 -26.96
N TYR A 1010 1.35 4.30 -26.15
CA TYR A 1010 2.55 3.56 -26.52
C TYR A 1010 2.19 2.12 -26.88
N PHE A 1011 2.77 1.62 -27.97
CA PHE A 1011 2.45 0.33 -28.54
C PHE A 1011 3.72 -0.43 -28.94
N VAL A 1012 3.71 -1.74 -28.73
CA VAL A 1012 4.77 -2.63 -29.18
C VAL A 1012 4.19 -3.69 -30.12
N ARG A 1013 4.94 -4.06 -31.16
CA ARG A 1013 4.55 -5.19 -32.02
C ARG A 1013 4.69 -6.48 -31.23
N ASP A 1014 3.65 -7.32 -31.24
CA ASP A 1014 3.67 -8.59 -30.53
C ASP A 1014 4.73 -9.52 -31.14
N ASN A 1015 5.57 -10.11 -30.27
CA ASN A 1015 6.72 -10.91 -30.65
C ASN A 1015 6.39 -12.39 -30.94
N LYS A 1016 5.22 -12.91 -30.55
CA LYS A 1016 4.79 -14.26 -30.91
C LYS A 1016 4.34 -14.36 -32.38
N ASP A 1017 3.81 -13.25 -32.88
CA ASP A 1017 2.97 -13.23 -34.07
C ASP A 1017 3.60 -12.46 -35.24
N LEU A 1018 4.95 -12.46 -35.33
CA LEU A 1018 5.67 -11.67 -36.33
C LEU A 1018 5.34 -12.05 -37.79
N SER A 1019 4.87 -13.27 -38.04
CA SER A 1019 4.53 -13.80 -39.37
C SER A 1019 3.08 -13.53 -39.81
N ARG A 1020 2.25 -12.91 -38.96
CA ARG A 1020 0.85 -12.64 -39.31
C ARG A 1020 0.75 -11.67 -40.49
N ALA A 1021 -0.15 -11.98 -41.42
CA ALA A 1021 -0.47 -11.10 -42.55
C ALA A 1021 -0.99 -9.74 -42.07
N LYS A 1022 -1.77 -9.74 -40.98
CA LYS A 1022 -2.21 -8.54 -40.27
C LYS A 1022 -1.46 -8.44 -38.93
N PRO A 1023 -0.50 -7.52 -38.77
CA PRO A 1023 0.32 -7.43 -37.57
C PRO A 1023 -0.50 -7.09 -36.32
N ARG A 1024 -0.09 -7.67 -35.18
CA ARG A 1024 -0.64 -7.41 -33.85
C ARG A 1024 0.23 -6.38 -33.12
N PHE A 1025 -0.42 -5.35 -32.57
CA PHE A 1025 0.21 -4.36 -31.68
C PHE A 1025 -0.46 -4.38 -30.32
N ASN A 1026 0.34 -4.46 -29.25
CA ASN A 1026 -0.11 -4.42 -27.87
C ASN A 1026 0.05 -2.99 -27.35
N ARG A 1027 -1.02 -2.40 -26.81
CA ARG A 1027 -0.92 -1.10 -26.12
C ARG A 1027 -0.22 -1.30 -24.79
N SER A 1028 1.01 -0.81 -24.69
CA SER A 1028 1.80 -0.88 -23.46
C SER A 1028 1.18 -0.02 -22.37
N VAL A 1029 0.92 1.26 -22.66
CA VAL A 1029 0.30 2.21 -21.73
C VAL A 1029 -0.33 3.40 -22.47
N VAL A 1030 -1.37 4.01 -21.89
CA VAL A 1030 -2.00 5.24 -22.40
C VAL A 1030 -1.12 6.47 -22.17
N LEU A 1031 -1.35 7.56 -22.92
CA LEU A 1031 -0.51 8.77 -22.83
C LEU A 1031 -0.67 9.57 -21.53
N LYS A 1032 -1.88 9.63 -20.97
CA LYS A 1032 -2.20 10.42 -19.78
C LYS A 1032 -3.14 9.64 -18.88
N ASP A 1033 -2.91 9.79 -17.59
CA ASP A 1033 -3.78 9.35 -16.51
C ASP A 1033 -3.93 10.53 -15.52
N SER A 1034 -5.00 10.52 -14.75
CA SER A 1034 -5.27 11.41 -13.62
C SER A 1034 -4.24 11.30 -12.48
N TYR A 1035 -3.48 10.20 -12.44
CA TYR A 1035 -2.46 9.94 -11.43
C TYR A 1035 -1.32 10.96 -11.48
N ARG A 1036 -1.03 11.58 -10.33
CA ARG A 1036 0.14 12.44 -10.11
C ARG A 1036 0.97 11.83 -8.98
N PRO A 1037 2.26 11.54 -9.20
CA PRO A 1037 3.13 10.93 -8.20
C PRO A 1037 3.36 11.84 -6.99
#